data_AF-A0A9P1C7U0-F1
#
_entry.id   AF-A0A9P1C7U0-F1
#
_cell.length_a   1.000
_cell.length_b   1.000
_cell.length_c   1.000
_cell.angle_alpha   90.00
_cell.angle_beta   90.00
_cell.angle_gamma   90.00
#
_symmetry.space_group_name_H-M   'P 1'
#
loop_
_entity.id
_entity.type
_entity.pdbx_description
1 polymer ?
#
loop_
_entity_poly.entity_id
_entity_poly.type
_entity_poly.pdbx_seq_one_letter_code
_entity_poly.pdbx_strand_id
1 'polypeptide(L)'
;MAAEEAQEAKAKCGSCGLEYSQEEGRLHGRNFKCGNCKNVEQTLRRHLGTTADLQEFSQEESEKFFKATHAAKCPDGKLAWQTIRATLLKRMTEVRIASFESKVAVEELPLSVLLTRGWEEQVVRKFPSEFSEAHGCDLFKCHSEETLLEREKQASKKKGSKDMDVPLAGPSGKEEAESKKADRKKAQEAKKVVTENVKIATWAAKCLGPLTQAETSLTKVIAKGDTVPDPDEKALTLCKDNLVTVTGWIKASKEAVSLQDHNKEKEEEAQVALVSLPCDATDVKVLLKQIAEATKALRGSFPKPKAKAKAVAGAEASAPKRRRTKQNPIDDGPGAQFRALRQLPGVSQELGRNIVSLLRDDDRGKGVCKRKKDIAPEACGIQVRLRDEGNPEIEIEAQDAKYSYVEYTRVVLRHLHGEVQNGVALDANSANFLPQTEEGLRKILQHFDSCRTKKNLQEAETALGWNAEMLRRSVVTDAFLSGWVTLQSFYFDSMHQYWSCGQVAQELGLWYTHLADCHITLDALRAWVAIGWKDLGRTPPMHLFSDKMFKRDIDYRGDAQACLVVFPLCWAYSMEILNGRYDVAEAIASLNALYAVTQVIHEMKRQPRAVERLEPLQQDRPHEEISCGVRFGACASESSLLAALA
;
A
#
# COMPACT_ATOMS: atom_id res chain seq x y z
N MET A 1 -63.46 49.96 -31.46
CA MET A 1 -62.86 49.33 -30.26
C MET A 1 -62.04 48.13 -30.70
N ALA A 2 -60.81 48.34 -31.13
CA ALA A 2 -59.83 47.28 -31.35
C ALA A 2 -58.72 47.50 -30.32
N ALA A 3 -58.62 46.60 -29.34
CA ALA A 3 -57.52 46.59 -28.40
C ALA A 3 -56.35 45.88 -29.08
N GLU A 4 -55.30 46.64 -29.42
CA GLU A 4 -54.00 46.09 -29.80
C GLU A 4 -53.37 45.48 -28.54
N GLU A 5 -53.31 44.15 -28.48
CA GLU A 5 -52.52 43.41 -27.49
C GLU A 5 -51.04 43.69 -27.73
N ALA A 6 -50.41 44.46 -26.83
CA ALA A 6 -48.98 44.64 -26.78
C ALA A 6 -48.30 43.29 -26.53
N GLN A 7 -47.64 42.73 -27.55
CA GLN A 7 -46.78 41.55 -27.39
C GLN A 7 -45.62 41.90 -26.45
N GLU A 8 -45.69 41.43 -25.20
CA GLU A 8 -44.58 41.51 -24.26
C GLU A 8 -43.32 40.88 -24.86
N ALA A 9 -42.24 41.66 -24.94
CA ALA A 9 -40.97 41.21 -25.46
C ALA A 9 -40.38 40.09 -24.57
N LYS A 10 -40.47 38.84 -25.04
CA LYS A 10 -39.88 37.67 -24.36
C LYS A 10 -38.38 37.59 -24.58
N ALA A 11 -37.63 37.32 -23.51
CA ALA A 11 -36.17 37.17 -23.54
C ALA A 11 -35.77 35.70 -23.30
N LYS A 12 -34.84 35.18 -24.11
CA LYS A 12 -34.31 33.82 -23.98
C LYS A 12 -33.22 33.75 -22.92
N CYS A 13 -33.34 32.83 -21.96
CA CYS A 13 -32.34 32.63 -20.92
C CYS A 13 -31.10 31.92 -21.47
N GLY A 14 -29.91 32.51 -21.30
CA GLY A 14 -28.64 31.93 -21.74
C GLY A 14 -28.16 30.69 -20.96
N SER A 15 -28.85 30.28 -19.89
CA SER A 15 -28.51 29.09 -19.11
C SER A 15 -29.46 27.92 -19.34
N CYS A 16 -30.77 28.15 -19.36
CA CYS A 16 -31.76 27.08 -19.59
C CYS A 16 -32.37 27.09 -20.99
N GLY A 17 -32.08 28.09 -21.83
CA GLY A 17 -32.63 28.20 -23.19
C GLY A 17 -34.14 28.47 -23.29
N LEU A 18 -34.87 28.60 -22.17
CA LEU A 18 -36.30 28.91 -22.16
C LEU A 18 -36.57 30.42 -22.28
N GLU A 19 -37.75 30.77 -22.78
CA GLU A 19 -38.23 32.15 -22.92
C GLU A 19 -38.99 32.61 -21.68
N TYR A 20 -38.73 33.83 -21.24
CA TYR A 20 -39.35 34.46 -20.06
C TYR A 20 -39.71 35.90 -20.36
N SER A 21 -40.63 36.49 -19.58
CA SER A 21 -40.81 37.94 -19.61
C SER A 21 -39.55 38.64 -19.04
N GLN A 22 -39.32 39.90 -19.40
CA GLN A 22 -38.13 40.62 -18.92
C GLN A 22 -38.11 40.77 -17.39
N GLU A 23 -39.28 40.75 -16.74
CA GLU A 23 -39.44 40.88 -15.29
C GLU A 23 -39.04 39.61 -14.52
N GLU A 24 -39.10 38.44 -15.17
CA GLU A 24 -38.81 37.13 -14.56
C GLU A 24 -37.31 36.80 -14.49
N GLY A 25 -36.44 37.74 -14.89
CA GLY A 25 -35.01 37.54 -14.94
C GLY A 25 -34.20 38.81 -14.76
N ARG A 26 -32.91 38.69 -15.04
CA ARG A 26 -31.99 39.83 -15.02
C ARG A 26 -31.12 39.79 -16.26
N LEU A 27 -31.12 40.91 -16.97
CA LEU A 27 -30.19 41.15 -18.07
C LEU A 27 -28.84 41.61 -17.49
N HIS A 28 -27.74 40.96 -17.88
CA HIS A 28 -26.39 41.39 -17.53
C HIS A 28 -25.54 41.45 -18.80
N GLY A 29 -25.27 42.67 -19.29
CA GLY A 29 -24.70 42.88 -20.62
C GLY A 29 -25.66 42.38 -21.70
N ARG A 30 -25.18 41.52 -22.61
CA ARG A 30 -26.00 40.90 -23.67
C ARG A 30 -26.71 39.60 -23.26
N ASN A 31 -26.47 39.11 -22.04
CA ASN A 31 -26.96 37.81 -21.59
C ASN A 31 -28.09 37.95 -20.57
N PHE A 32 -29.27 37.43 -20.91
CA PHE A 32 -30.41 37.33 -20.01
C PHE A 32 -30.35 36.02 -19.21
N LYS A 33 -30.54 36.09 -17.89
CA LYS A 33 -30.66 34.91 -17.01
C LYS A 33 -31.97 34.99 -16.21
N CYS A 34 -32.80 33.94 -16.28
CA CYS A 34 -34.01 33.86 -15.47
C CYS A 34 -33.70 33.71 -13.97
N GLY A 35 -34.65 34.09 -13.12
CA GLY A 35 -34.48 34.05 -11.66
C GLY A 35 -34.10 32.67 -11.12
N ASN A 36 -34.67 31.59 -11.69
CA ASN A 36 -34.39 30.22 -11.27
C ASN A 36 -32.94 29.82 -11.55
N CYS A 37 -32.44 30.03 -12.78
CA CYS A 37 -31.05 29.73 -13.13
C CYS A 37 -30.05 30.54 -12.29
N LYS A 38 -30.36 31.82 -12.03
CA LYS A 38 -29.55 32.67 -11.17
C LYS A 38 -29.48 32.14 -9.73
N ASN A 39 -30.58 31.65 -9.18
CA ASN A 39 -30.62 31.07 -7.85
C ASN A 39 -29.83 29.76 -7.75
N VAL A 40 -29.94 28.90 -8.77
CA VAL A 40 -29.14 27.66 -8.86
C VAL A 40 -27.64 27.98 -8.92
N GLU A 41 -27.23 28.94 -9.75
CA GLU A 41 -25.83 29.35 -9.87
C GLU A 41 -25.28 29.95 -8.56
N GLN A 42 -26.05 30.79 -7.87
CA GLN A 42 -25.66 31.33 -6.57
C GLN A 42 -25.53 30.23 -5.51
N THR A 43 -26.44 29.26 -5.51
CA THR A 43 -26.41 28.13 -4.58
C THR A 43 -25.18 27.25 -4.84
N LEU A 44 -24.83 26.98 -6.10
CA LEU A 44 -23.59 26.29 -6.47
C LEU A 44 -22.35 27.03 -5.97
N ARG A 45 -22.25 28.34 -6.20
CA ARG A 45 -21.11 29.14 -5.70
C ARG A 45 -21.01 29.12 -4.17
N ARG A 46 -22.14 29.16 -3.44
CA ARG A 46 -22.14 29.12 -1.97
C ARG A 46 -21.66 27.78 -1.41
N HIS A 47 -21.98 26.67 -2.07
CA HIS A 47 -21.64 25.32 -1.57
C HIS A 47 -20.33 24.75 -2.13
N LEU A 48 -19.95 25.09 -3.36
CA LEU A 48 -18.76 24.57 -4.05
C LEU A 48 -17.63 25.59 -4.18
N GLY A 49 -17.88 26.87 -3.86
CA GLY A 49 -16.91 27.96 -4.00
C GLY A 49 -16.69 28.43 -5.45
N THR A 50 -17.01 27.59 -6.45
CA THR A 50 -16.88 27.91 -7.88
C THR A 50 -18.04 27.30 -8.69
N THR A 51 -18.11 27.66 -9.98
CA THR A 51 -18.98 27.01 -10.97
C THR A 51 -18.15 26.36 -12.09
N ALA A 52 -16.89 25.98 -11.79
CA ALA A 52 -15.97 25.42 -12.77
C ALA A 52 -16.48 24.10 -13.36
N ASP A 53 -17.18 23.28 -12.56
CA ASP A 53 -17.75 22.01 -13.01
C ASP A 53 -18.79 22.19 -14.15
N LEU A 54 -19.44 23.35 -14.22
CA LEU A 54 -20.37 23.68 -15.32
C LEU A 54 -19.65 24.16 -16.58
N GLN A 55 -18.36 24.51 -16.51
CA GLN A 55 -17.54 24.87 -17.67
C GLN A 55 -17.10 23.64 -18.46
N GLU A 56 -17.07 22.46 -17.83
CA GLU A 56 -16.85 21.18 -18.51
C GLU A 56 -18.06 20.74 -19.35
N PHE A 57 -19.23 21.33 -19.12
CA PHE A 57 -20.44 21.02 -19.89
C PHE A 57 -20.46 21.81 -21.20
N SER A 58 -20.81 21.12 -22.28
CA SER A 58 -21.28 21.78 -23.50
C SER A 58 -22.51 22.65 -23.22
N GLN A 59 -22.82 23.57 -24.13
CA GLN A 59 -23.99 24.44 -23.99
C GLN A 59 -25.29 23.64 -23.85
N GLU A 60 -25.45 22.55 -24.61
CA GLU A 60 -26.64 21.70 -24.57
C GLU A 60 -26.76 20.96 -23.23
N GLU A 61 -25.66 20.47 -22.67
CA GLU A 61 -25.63 19.80 -21.37
C GLU A 61 -25.93 20.77 -20.23
N SER A 62 -25.40 21.99 -20.32
CA SER A 62 -25.72 23.07 -19.38
C SER A 62 -27.22 23.39 -19.42
N GLU A 63 -27.81 23.54 -20.61
CA GLU A 63 -29.25 23.73 -20.75
C GLU A 63 -30.07 22.57 -20.16
N LYS A 64 -29.65 21.32 -20.42
CA LYS A 64 -30.29 20.10 -19.88
C LYS A 64 -30.21 20.04 -18.35
N PHE A 65 -29.11 20.49 -17.75
CA PHE A 65 -28.96 20.59 -16.30
C PHE A 65 -29.91 21.65 -15.70
N PHE A 66 -29.95 22.85 -16.28
CA PHE A 66 -30.81 23.93 -15.79
C PHE A 66 -32.31 23.64 -16.01
N LYS A 67 -32.69 22.97 -17.12
CA LYS A 67 -34.06 22.49 -17.33
C LYS A 67 -34.45 21.40 -16.33
N ALA A 68 -33.55 20.45 -16.03
CA ALA A 68 -33.83 19.39 -15.06
C ALA A 68 -33.98 19.92 -13.62
N THR A 69 -33.18 20.92 -13.24
CA THR A 69 -33.35 21.59 -11.93
C THR A 69 -34.65 22.39 -11.87
N HIS A 70 -35.11 22.98 -12.99
CA HIS A 70 -36.42 23.61 -13.07
C HIS A 70 -37.56 22.62 -12.86
N ALA A 71 -37.50 21.45 -13.49
CA ALA A 71 -38.51 20.40 -13.36
C ALA A 71 -38.56 19.78 -11.94
N ALA A 72 -37.43 19.77 -11.23
CA ALA A 72 -37.33 19.23 -9.87
C ALA A 72 -37.74 20.25 -8.77
N LYS A 73 -38.27 21.42 -9.15
CA LYS A 73 -38.70 22.46 -8.22
C LYS A 73 -39.95 21.97 -7.45
N CYS A 74 -39.86 21.91 -6.13
CA CYS A 74 -41.00 21.58 -5.27
C CYS A 74 -42.06 22.70 -5.30
N PRO A 75 -43.33 22.38 -4.96
CA PRO A 75 -44.44 23.35 -4.92
C PRO A 75 -44.16 24.59 -4.06
N ASP A 76 -43.34 24.45 -3.00
CA ASP A 76 -42.94 25.54 -2.09
C ASP A 76 -41.98 26.58 -2.72
N GLY A 77 -41.67 26.46 -4.02
CA GLY A 77 -40.96 27.47 -4.80
C GLY A 77 -39.46 27.59 -4.53
N LYS A 78 -38.93 26.95 -3.48
CA LYS A 78 -37.49 26.92 -3.14
C LYS A 78 -36.85 25.62 -3.61
N LEU A 79 -35.77 25.73 -4.39
CA LEU A 79 -34.91 24.59 -4.72
C LEU A 79 -33.97 24.28 -3.56
N ALA A 80 -34.05 23.07 -3.01
CA ALA A 80 -33.13 22.59 -2.00
C ALA A 80 -31.75 22.27 -2.63
N TRP A 81 -30.67 22.54 -1.89
CA TRP A 81 -29.30 22.21 -2.31
C TRP A 81 -29.14 20.73 -2.65
N GLN A 82 -29.77 19.84 -1.88
CA GLN A 82 -29.75 18.40 -2.10
C GLN A 82 -30.25 18.03 -3.50
N THR A 83 -31.31 18.70 -3.97
CA THR A 83 -31.87 18.50 -5.31
C THR A 83 -30.94 19.01 -6.40
N ILE A 84 -30.38 20.22 -6.23
CA ILE A 84 -29.39 20.78 -7.17
C ILE A 84 -28.18 19.86 -7.29
N ARG A 85 -27.65 19.40 -6.15
CA ARG A 85 -26.52 18.48 -6.07
C ARG A 85 -26.82 17.14 -6.73
N ALA A 86 -27.98 16.54 -6.47
CA ALA A 86 -28.37 15.27 -7.08
C ALA A 86 -28.48 15.38 -8.60
N THR A 87 -29.09 16.46 -9.10
CA THR A 87 -29.21 16.72 -10.55
C THR A 87 -27.84 16.98 -11.19
N LEU A 88 -26.95 17.71 -10.51
CA LEU A 88 -25.58 17.97 -11.00
C LEU A 88 -24.79 16.67 -11.10
N LEU A 89 -24.78 15.86 -10.02
CA LEU A 89 -24.07 14.58 -9.99
C LEU A 89 -24.60 13.62 -11.07
N LYS A 90 -25.91 13.57 -11.25
CA LYS A 90 -26.54 12.76 -12.31
C LYS A 90 -26.02 13.17 -13.69
N ARG A 91 -26.03 14.47 -14.00
CA ARG A 91 -25.53 14.98 -15.28
C ARG A 91 -24.04 14.74 -15.48
N MET A 92 -23.19 15.04 -14.51
CA MET A 92 -21.76 14.75 -14.61
C MET A 92 -21.48 13.26 -14.87
N THR A 93 -22.29 12.38 -14.27
CA THR A 93 -22.18 10.94 -14.48
C THR A 93 -22.57 10.55 -15.91
N GLU A 94 -23.69 11.07 -16.41
CA GLU A 94 -24.15 10.83 -17.79
C GLU A 94 -23.14 11.32 -18.83
N VAL A 95 -22.58 12.53 -18.65
CA VAL A 95 -21.56 13.09 -19.55
C VAL A 95 -20.30 12.22 -19.55
N ARG A 96 -19.86 11.75 -18.38
CA ARG A 96 -18.72 10.83 -18.31
C ARG A 96 -19.01 9.50 -18.99
N ILE A 97 -20.18 8.92 -18.78
CA ILE A 97 -20.57 7.66 -19.44
C ILE A 97 -20.56 7.85 -20.96
N ALA A 98 -21.19 8.90 -21.49
CA ALA A 98 -21.22 9.19 -22.93
C ALA A 98 -19.81 9.43 -23.51
N SER A 99 -18.93 10.13 -22.78
CA SER A 99 -17.53 10.33 -23.19
C SER A 99 -16.70 9.04 -23.16
N PHE A 100 -17.04 8.10 -22.28
CA PHE A 100 -16.43 6.77 -22.26
C PHE A 100 -16.95 5.91 -23.41
N GLU A 101 -18.26 5.92 -23.69
CA GLU A 101 -18.86 5.21 -24.83
C GLU A 101 -18.23 5.63 -26.15
N SER A 102 -17.96 6.93 -26.35
CA SER A 102 -17.32 7.42 -27.58
C SER A 102 -15.83 7.02 -27.73
N LYS A 103 -15.20 6.48 -26.68
CA LYS A 103 -13.76 6.11 -26.66
C LYS A 103 -13.53 4.60 -26.71
N VAL A 104 -14.57 3.78 -26.59
CA VAL A 104 -14.43 2.33 -26.75
C VAL A 104 -14.37 2.03 -28.24
N ALA A 105 -13.21 1.61 -28.72
CA ALA A 105 -13.06 1.10 -30.09
C ALA A 105 -13.94 -0.14 -30.24
N VAL A 106 -14.96 -0.06 -31.10
CA VAL A 106 -15.83 -1.19 -31.44
C VAL A 106 -15.08 -2.06 -32.43
N GLU A 107 -14.75 -3.28 -32.02
CA GLU A 107 -14.07 -4.26 -32.87
C GLU A 107 -15.15 -4.99 -33.70
N GLU A 108 -15.09 -4.87 -35.03
CA GLU A 108 -15.98 -5.57 -35.94
C GLU A 108 -15.46 -7.00 -36.15
N LEU A 109 -16.22 -8.00 -35.71
CA LEU A 109 -15.77 -9.39 -35.71
C LEU A 109 -16.81 -10.34 -36.34
N PRO A 110 -16.36 -11.42 -37.00
CA PRO A 110 -17.26 -12.48 -37.46
C PRO A 110 -17.99 -13.16 -36.30
N LEU A 111 -19.20 -13.66 -36.58
CA LEU A 111 -20.00 -14.40 -35.59
C LEU A 111 -19.22 -15.54 -34.93
N SER A 112 -18.43 -16.30 -35.69
CA SER A 112 -17.62 -17.42 -35.20
C SER A 112 -16.59 -16.99 -34.15
N VAL A 113 -15.98 -15.82 -34.31
CA VAL A 113 -15.00 -15.28 -33.36
C VAL A 113 -15.68 -14.84 -32.07
N LEU A 114 -16.86 -14.21 -32.17
CA LEU A 114 -17.64 -13.78 -31.01
C LEU A 114 -18.17 -14.97 -30.20
N LEU A 115 -18.64 -16.04 -30.86
CA LEU A 115 -19.04 -17.28 -30.17
C LEU A 115 -17.86 -17.93 -29.45
N THR A 116 -16.65 -17.90 -30.05
CA THR A 116 -15.42 -18.42 -29.41
C THR A 116 -15.01 -17.58 -28.20
N ARG A 117 -15.28 -16.27 -28.23
CA ARG A 117 -15.12 -15.36 -27.08
C ARG A 117 -16.23 -15.52 -26.02
N GLY A 118 -17.15 -16.48 -26.19
CA GLY A 118 -18.16 -16.84 -25.20
C GLY A 118 -19.49 -16.07 -25.31
N TRP A 119 -19.73 -15.39 -26.43
CA TRP A 119 -21.01 -14.71 -26.68
C TRP A 119 -22.10 -15.70 -27.11
N GLU A 120 -23.34 -15.43 -26.73
CA GLU A 120 -24.48 -16.25 -27.13
C GLU A 120 -25.00 -15.81 -28.50
N GLU A 121 -25.24 -16.76 -29.42
CA GLU A 121 -25.58 -16.46 -30.82
C GLU A 121 -26.82 -15.57 -30.96
N GLN A 122 -27.83 -15.81 -30.11
CA GLN A 122 -29.08 -15.04 -30.11
C GLN A 122 -28.87 -13.56 -29.73
N VAL A 123 -27.82 -13.27 -28.97
CA VAL A 123 -27.46 -11.91 -28.54
C VAL A 123 -26.67 -11.22 -29.65
N VAL A 124 -25.69 -11.90 -30.24
CA VAL A 124 -24.85 -11.33 -31.32
C VAL A 124 -25.69 -10.94 -32.53
N ARG A 125 -26.67 -11.76 -32.93
CA ARG A 125 -27.55 -11.48 -34.08
C ARG A 125 -28.48 -10.27 -33.90
N LYS A 126 -28.59 -9.70 -32.69
CA LYS A 126 -29.35 -8.46 -32.45
C LYS A 126 -28.53 -7.20 -32.73
N PHE A 127 -27.21 -7.31 -32.83
CA PHE A 127 -26.34 -6.18 -33.12
C PHE A 127 -26.31 -5.86 -34.62
N PRO A 128 -26.04 -4.60 -35.00
CA PRO A 128 -25.87 -4.22 -36.39
C PRO A 128 -24.75 -5.04 -37.04
N SER A 129 -25.03 -5.58 -38.23
CA SER A 129 -24.07 -6.34 -39.03
C SER A 129 -23.81 -5.69 -40.38
N GLU A 130 -22.55 -5.72 -40.82
CA GLU A 130 -22.12 -5.29 -42.15
C GLU A 130 -21.39 -6.44 -42.84
N PHE A 131 -21.75 -6.71 -44.09
CA PHE A 131 -21.10 -7.77 -44.86
C PHE A 131 -19.68 -7.34 -45.24
N SER A 132 -18.68 -8.13 -44.87
CA SER A 132 -17.28 -7.88 -45.21
C SER A 132 -16.84 -8.78 -46.34
N GLU A 133 -16.53 -8.20 -47.50
CA GLU A 133 -15.98 -8.94 -48.65
C GLU A 133 -14.65 -9.61 -48.32
N ALA A 134 -13.83 -9.01 -47.46
CA ALA A 134 -12.53 -9.55 -47.06
C ALA A 134 -12.63 -10.86 -46.26
N HIS A 135 -13.71 -11.03 -45.49
CA HIS A 135 -13.94 -12.23 -44.66
C HIS A 135 -15.03 -13.14 -45.20
N GLY A 136 -15.72 -12.74 -46.28
CA GLY A 136 -16.82 -13.49 -46.89
C GLY A 136 -18.00 -13.75 -45.94
N CYS A 137 -18.17 -12.94 -44.91
CA CYS A 137 -19.22 -13.11 -43.89
C CYS A 137 -19.63 -11.78 -43.26
N ASP A 138 -20.77 -11.79 -42.56
CA ASP A 138 -21.26 -10.65 -41.80
C ASP A 138 -20.40 -10.42 -40.54
N LEU A 139 -19.88 -9.20 -40.41
CA LEU A 139 -19.20 -8.73 -39.21
C LEU A 139 -20.21 -8.03 -38.30
N PHE A 140 -20.16 -8.33 -37.00
CA PHE A 140 -21.07 -7.78 -36.01
C PHE A 140 -20.36 -6.75 -35.14
N LYS A 141 -20.99 -5.59 -34.94
CA LYS A 141 -20.51 -4.50 -34.08
C LYS A 141 -20.90 -4.78 -32.62
N CYS A 142 -20.17 -5.69 -31.98
CA CYS A 142 -20.34 -5.95 -30.54
C CYS A 142 -19.44 -5.02 -29.73
N HIS A 143 -20.03 -4.29 -28.79
CA HIS A 143 -19.26 -3.52 -27.82
C HIS A 143 -18.55 -4.53 -26.91
N SER A 144 -17.27 -4.33 -26.60
CA SER A 144 -16.50 -5.24 -25.75
C SER A 144 -17.06 -5.24 -24.30
N GLU A 145 -18.11 -6.04 -24.08
CA GLU A 145 -18.83 -6.18 -22.81
C GLU A 145 -18.09 -7.01 -21.75
N GLU A 146 -16.80 -7.28 -21.88
CA GLU A 146 -16.05 -7.95 -20.79
C GLU A 146 -16.19 -7.18 -19.46
N THR A 147 -16.39 -5.86 -19.51
CA THR A 147 -16.66 -5.04 -18.32
C THR A 147 -18.14 -4.88 -17.97
N LEU A 148 -19.06 -5.11 -18.91
CA LEU A 148 -20.51 -4.86 -18.74
C LEU A 148 -21.24 -6.13 -18.29
N LEU A 149 -20.94 -7.28 -18.89
CA LEU A 149 -21.38 -8.60 -18.42
C LEU A 149 -20.82 -8.94 -17.02
N GLU A 150 -19.60 -8.49 -16.72
CA GLU A 150 -19.00 -8.62 -15.39
C GLU A 150 -19.72 -7.73 -14.36
N ARG A 151 -20.14 -6.52 -14.76
CA ARG A 151 -20.96 -5.62 -13.93
C ARG A 151 -22.39 -6.14 -13.75
N GLU A 152 -23.00 -6.72 -14.76
CA GLU A 152 -24.32 -7.36 -14.66
C GLU A 152 -24.28 -8.61 -13.78
N LYS A 153 -23.27 -9.48 -13.93
CA LYS A 153 -23.07 -10.63 -13.01
C LYS A 153 -22.82 -10.19 -11.56
N GLN A 154 -22.18 -9.05 -11.34
CA GLN A 154 -22.00 -8.47 -10.00
C GLN A 154 -23.27 -7.80 -9.46
N ALA A 155 -24.12 -7.22 -10.32
CA ALA A 155 -25.40 -6.62 -9.95
C ALA A 155 -26.46 -7.69 -9.62
N SER A 156 -26.52 -8.77 -10.41
CA SER A 156 -27.43 -9.90 -10.21
C SER A 156 -27.13 -10.69 -8.91
N LYS A 157 -25.86 -10.71 -8.49
CA LYS A 157 -25.47 -11.29 -7.18
C LYS A 157 -25.78 -10.39 -5.98
N LYS A 158 -25.93 -9.07 -6.19
CA LYS A 158 -26.29 -8.10 -5.12
C LYS A 158 -27.80 -7.92 -4.96
N LYS A 159 -28.61 -8.25 -5.97
CA LYS A 159 -30.06 -8.36 -5.83
C LYS A 159 -30.45 -9.75 -5.34
N GLY A 160 -30.16 -10.01 -4.07
CA GLY A 160 -30.98 -10.95 -3.32
C GLY A 160 -32.43 -10.44 -3.33
N SER A 161 -33.33 -11.32 -3.77
CA SER A 161 -34.80 -11.17 -3.81
C SER A 161 -35.34 -10.00 -2.98
N LYS A 162 -35.71 -8.92 -3.67
CA LYS A 162 -36.75 -8.02 -3.21
C LYS A 162 -37.82 -8.01 -4.28
N ASP A 163 -38.77 -8.90 -4.06
CA ASP A 163 -40.07 -8.89 -4.70
C ASP A 163 -40.68 -7.48 -4.56
N MET A 164 -41.15 -6.95 -5.67
CA MET A 164 -41.93 -5.72 -5.70
C MET A 164 -43.37 -6.11 -5.37
N ASP A 165 -43.72 -5.97 -4.09
CA ASP A 165 -45.07 -6.21 -3.59
C ASP A 165 -46.02 -5.12 -4.13
N VAL A 166 -46.84 -5.51 -5.11
CA VAL A 166 -48.09 -4.82 -5.46
C VAL A 166 -49.17 -5.43 -4.56
N PRO A 167 -49.88 -4.66 -3.71
CA PRO A 167 -50.85 -5.26 -2.80
C PRO A 167 -52.10 -5.68 -3.59
N LEU A 168 -52.23 -6.98 -3.83
CA LEU A 168 -53.52 -7.63 -4.08
C LEU A 168 -54.14 -7.96 -2.71
N ALA A 169 -55.25 -7.28 -2.40
CA ALA A 169 -56.02 -7.51 -1.19
C ALA A 169 -56.66 -8.91 -1.23
N GLY A 170 -56.12 -9.83 -0.43
CA GLY A 170 -56.74 -11.10 -0.06
C GLY A 170 -56.99 -11.16 1.45
N PRO A 171 -58.12 -11.74 1.91
CA PRO A 171 -58.47 -11.75 3.32
C PRO A 171 -57.65 -12.83 4.03
N SER A 172 -56.78 -12.46 4.97
CA SER A 172 -56.06 -13.43 5.82
C SER A 172 -56.28 -13.14 7.30
N GLY A 173 -56.54 -14.23 8.03
CA GLY A 173 -57.01 -14.27 9.41
C GLY A 173 -56.06 -13.63 10.42
N LYS A 174 -56.69 -13.17 11.51
CA LYS A 174 -56.09 -12.40 12.62
C LYS A 174 -54.95 -13.14 13.34
N GLU A 175 -54.90 -14.47 13.29
CA GLU A 175 -53.90 -15.29 14.00
C GLU A 175 -52.53 -15.35 13.29
N GLU A 176 -52.48 -15.32 11.95
CA GLU A 176 -51.22 -15.36 11.19
C GLU A 176 -50.45 -14.02 11.26
N ALA A 177 -51.18 -12.92 11.49
CA ALA A 177 -50.60 -11.59 11.67
C ALA A 177 -49.90 -11.43 13.03
N GLU A 178 -50.36 -12.13 14.07
CA GLU A 178 -49.73 -12.06 15.40
C GLU A 178 -48.44 -12.89 15.51
N SER A 179 -48.36 -14.06 14.87
CA SER A 179 -47.12 -14.86 14.86
C SER A 179 -45.99 -14.14 14.12
N LYS A 180 -46.26 -13.58 12.93
CA LYS A 180 -45.28 -12.77 12.16
C LYS A 180 -44.77 -11.55 12.93
N LYS A 181 -45.60 -10.96 13.80
CA LYS A 181 -45.21 -9.82 14.65
C LYS A 181 -44.28 -10.26 15.79
N ALA A 182 -44.51 -11.43 16.38
CA ALA A 182 -43.65 -11.98 17.43
C ALA A 182 -42.26 -12.37 16.90
N ASP A 183 -42.20 -13.02 15.74
CA ASP A 183 -40.93 -13.43 15.12
C ASP A 183 -40.11 -12.22 14.67
N ARG A 184 -40.77 -11.19 14.12
CA ARG A 184 -40.11 -9.91 13.79
C ARG A 184 -39.51 -9.23 15.02
N LYS A 185 -40.16 -9.32 16.18
CA LYS A 185 -39.64 -8.74 17.44
C LYS A 185 -38.42 -9.51 17.93
N LYS A 186 -38.44 -10.85 17.93
CA LYS A 186 -37.30 -11.69 18.29
C LYS A 186 -36.08 -11.45 17.39
N ALA A 187 -36.30 -11.42 16.07
CA ALA A 187 -35.24 -11.09 15.11
C ALA A 187 -34.68 -9.67 15.32
N GLN A 188 -35.51 -8.71 15.73
CA GLN A 188 -35.05 -7.36 16.04
C GLN A 188 -34.22 -7.31 17.33
N GLU A 189 -34.57 -8.10 18.35
CA GLU A 189 -33.80 -8.21 19.60
C GLU A 189 -32.46 -8.91 19.37
N ALA A 190 -32.42 -10.01 18.60
CA ALA A 190 -31.18 -10.66 18.19
C ALA A 190 -30.23 -9.68 17.46
N LYS A 191 -30.75 -8.92 16.50
CA LYS A 191 -29.97 -7.88 15.80
C LYS A 191 -29.42 -6.79 16.71
N LYS A 192 -30.15 -6.41 17.77
CA LYS A 192 -29.64 -5.46 18.78
C LYS A 192 -28.46 -6.05 19.54
N VAL A 193 -28.52 -7.32 19.94
CA VAL A 193 -27.42 -8.02 20.60
C VAL A 193 -26.19 -8.07 19.69
N VAL A 194 -26.34 -8.49 18.43
CA VAL A 194 -25.22 -8.52 17.47
C VAL A 194 -24.58 -7.12 17.32
N THR A 195 -25.41 -6.08 17.22
CA THR A 195 -24.92 -4.70 17.05
C THR A 195 -24.16 -4.20 18.29
N GLU A 196 -24.67 -4.44 19.49
CA GLU A 196 -23.99 -4.08 20.75
C GLU A 196 -22.69 -4.86 20.93
N ASN A 197 -22.71 -6.16 20.64
CA ASN A 197 -21.53 -7.03 20.66
C ASN A 197 -20.40 -6.51 19.76
N VAL A 198 -20.72 -6.10 18.53
CA VAL A 198 -19.73 -5.52 17.61
C VAL A 198 -19.14 -4.21 18.16
N LYS A 199 -19.95 -3.36 18.82
CA LYS A 199 -19.45 -2.13 19.46
C LYS A 199 -18.48 -2.44 20.59
N ILE A 200 -18.85 -3.36 21.49
CA ILE A 200 -18.03 -3.75 22.65
C ILE A 200 -16.71 -4.37 22.16
N ALA A 201 -16.76 -5.31 21.22
CA ALA A 201 -15.57 -5.95 20.67
C ALA A 201 -14.64 -4.98 19.94
N THR A 202 -15.21 -4.04 19.17
CA THR A 202 -14.44 -2.98 18.50
C THR A 202 -13.75 -2.08 19.51
N TRP A 203 -14.44 -1.73 20.61
CA TRP A 203 -13.87 -0.95 21.70
C TRP A 203 -12.73 -1.73 22.40
N ALA A 204 -12.96 -2.99 22.75
CA ALA A 204 -11.96 -3.88 23.33
C ALA A 204 -10.69 -3.98 22.48
N ALA A 205 -10.84 -4.18 21.17
CA ALA A 205 -9.72 -4.24 20.24
C ALA A 205 -8.92 -2.91 20.18
N LYS A 206 -9.59 -1.75 20.32
CA LYS A 206 -8.92 -0.44 20.39
C LYS A 206 -8.16 -0.24 21.70
N CYS A 207 -8.66 -0.76 22.81
CA CYS A 207 -8.02 -0.66 24.14
C CYS A 207 -6.76 -1.51 24.27
N LEU A 208 -6.72 -2.70 23.65
CA LEU A 208 -5.63 -3.68 23.83
C LEU A 208 -4.23 -3.09 23.52
N GLY A 209 -4.08 -2.31 22.46
CA GLY A 209 -2.79 -1.74 22.06
C GLY A 209 -2.18 -0.81 23.12
N PRO A 210 -2.86 0.30 23.47
CA PRO A 210 -2.39 1.21 24.51
C PRO A 210 -2.19 0.56 25.88
N LEU A 211 -3.11 -0.32 26.30
CA LEU A 211 -3.01 -0.99 27.61
C LEU A 211 -1.82 -1.96 27.67
N THR A 212 -1.59 -2.78 26.64
CA THR A 212 -0.42 -3.69 26.60
C THR A 212 0.91 -2.93 26.62
N GLN A 213 0.97 -1.77 25.94
CA GLN A 213 2.15 -0.90 25.99
C GLN A 213 2.37 -0.33 27.40
N ALA A 214 1.29 0.07 28.08
CA ALA A 214 1.33 0.56 29.45
C ALA A 214 1.78 -0.53 30.43
N GLU A 215 1.21 -1.73 30.35
CA GLU A 215 1.61 -2.91 31.13
C GLU A 215 3.11 -3.17 30.99
N THR A 216 3.61 -3.30 29.76
CA THR A 216 5.04 -3.55 29.49
C THR A 216 5.94 -2.45 30.06
N SER A 217 5.50 -1.19 30.03
CA SER A 217 6.26 -0.07 30.59
C SER A 217 6.26 -0.08 32.11
N LEU A 218 5.11 -0.36 32.73
CA LEU A 218 4.96 -0.47 34.18
C LEU A 218 5.79 -1.63 34.73
N THR A 219 5.69 -2.84 34.16
CA THR A 219 6.48 -4.00 34.59
C THR A 219 7.97 -3.71 34.64
N LYS A 220 8.52 -3.03 33.61
CA LYS A 220 9.94 -2.66 33.56
C LYS A 220 10.32 -1.61 34.61
N VAL A 221 9.46 -0.63 34.82
CA VAL A 221 9.71 0.48 35.74
C VAL A 221 9.57 0.02 37.19
N ILE A 222 8.61 -0.85 37.49
CA ILE A 222 8.44 -1.49 38.80
C ILE A 222 9.63 -2.40 39.10
N ALA A 223 10.00 -3.30 38.18
CA ALA A 223 11.15 -4.19 38.39
C ALA A 223 12.45 -3.42 38.66
N LYS A 224 12.66 -2.26 38.02
CA LYS A 224 13.79 -1.39 38.33
C LYS A 224 13.61 -0.68 39.67
N GLY A 225 12.42 -0.18 39.97
CA GLY A 225 12.09 0.47 41.24
C GLY A 225 12.33 -0.42 42.45
N ASP A 226 11.97 -1.71 42.36
CA ASP A 226 12.18 -2.68 43.45
C ASP A 226 13.68 -2.99 43.71
N THR A 227 14.58 -2.64 42.78
CA THR A 227 16.04 -2.83 42.94
C THR A 227 16.78 -1.58 43.43
N VAL A 228 16.11 -0.43 43.49
CA VAL A 228 16.72 0.82 43.95
C VAL A 228 16.66 0.86 45.49
N PRO A 229 17.73 1.26 46.20
CA PRO A 229 17.74 1.27 47.68
C PRO A 229 16.69 2.18 48.30
N ASP A 230 16.46 3.36 47.70
CA ASP A 230 15.52 4.38 48.20
C ASP A 230 14.58 4.84 47.06
N PRO A 231 13.64 3.99 46.60
CA PRO A 231 12.68 4.37 45.59
C PRO A 231 11.65 5.34 46.17
N ASP A 232 11.05 6.18 45.33
CA ASP A 232 9.85 6.92 45.74
C ASP A 232 8.70 5.93 45.99
N GLU A 233 8.50 5.54 47.26
CA GLU A 233 7.54 4.51 47.68
C GLU A 233 6.11 4.82 47.24
N LYS A 234 5.73 6.11 47.24
CA LYS A 234 4.39 6.54 46.81
C LYS A 234 4.23 6.32 45.31
N ALA A 235 5.22 6.69 44.52
CA ALA A 235 5.21 6.47 43.07
C ALA A 235 5.28 4.99 42.70
N LEU A 236 6.04 4.19 43.46
CA LEU A 236 6.14 2.74 43.27
C LEU A 236 4.81 2.04 43.57
N THR A 237 4.16 2.38 44.68
CA THR A 237 2.84 1.86 45.05
C THR A 237 1.80 2.20 43.97
N LEU A 238 1.76 3.47 43.55
CA LEU A 238 0.86 3.91 42.48
C LEU A 238 1.12 3.20 41.15
N CYS A 239 2.38 2.88 40.82
CA CYS A 239 2.69 2.08 39.63
C CYS A 239 2.18 0.64 39.76
N LYS A 240 2.28 0.02 40.94
CA LYS A 240 1.77 -1.34 41.22
C LYS A 240 0.24 -1.39 41.12
N ASP A 241 -0.46 -0.42 41.71
CA ASP A 241 -1.93 -0.33 41.65
C ASP A 241 -2.43 -0.12 40.21
N ASN A 242 -1.76 0.75 39.46
CA ASN A 242 -2.05 0.96 38.05
C ASN A 242 -1.79 -0.30 37.21
N LEU A 243 -0.75 -1.08 37.54
CA LEU A 243 -0.46 -2.34 36.84
C LEU A 243 -1.60 -3.35 37.04
N VAL A 244 -2.10 -3.50 38.28
CA VAL A 244 -3.25 -4.38 38.57
C VAL A 244 -4.48 -3.97 37.74
N THR A 245 -4.77 -2.66 37.72
CA THR A 245 -5.90 -2.11 36.95
C THR A 245 -5.75 -2.37 35.45
N VAL A 246 -4.57 -2.07 34.87
CA VAL A 246 -4.28 -2.30 33.45
C VAL A 246 -4.39 -3.77 33.08
N THR A 247 -3.83 -4.68 33.88
CA THR A 247 -3.88 -6.12 33.62
C THR A 247 -5.33 -6.64 33.69
N GLY A 248 -6.14 -6.15 34.63
CA GLY A 248 -7.58 -6.45 34.70
C GLY A 248 -8.33 -6.02 33.44
N TRP A 249 -8.09 -4.81 32.94
CA TRP A 249 -8.72 -4.30 31.71
C TRP A 249 -8.24 -5.02 30.46
N ILE A 250 -6.96 -5.41 30.39
CA ILE A 250 -6.42 -6.24 29.29
C ILE A 250 -7.13 -7.59 29.27
N LYS A 251 -7.30 -8.24 30.42
CA LYS A 251 -8.00 -9.53 30.53
C LYS A 251 -9.43 -9.41 30.03
N ALA A 252 -10.20 -8.45 30.53
CA ALA A 252 -11.58 -8.20 30.09
C ALA A 252 -11.66 -7.90 28.58
N SER A 253 -10.70 -7.13 28.04
CA SER A 253 -10.64 -6.83 26.60
C SER A 253 -10.34 -8.06 25.75
N LYS A 254 -9.44 -8.95 26.19
CA LYS A 254 -9.14 -10.21 25.50
C LYS A 254 -10.33 -11.16 25.52
N GLU A 255 -11.01 -11.28 26.67
CA GLU A 255 -12.21 -12.11 26.82
C GLU A 255 -13.35 -11.64 25.90
N ALA A 256 -13.60 -10.33 25.84
CA ALA A 256 -14.60 -9.76 24.93
C ALA A 256 -14.29 -10.02 23.45
N VAL A 257 -13.03 -9.84 23.02
CA VAL A 257 -12.62 -10.13 21.64
C VAL A 257 -12.75 -11.63 21.31
N SER A 258 -12.28 -12.49 22.21
CA SER A 258 -12.36 -13.95 22.03
C SER A 258 -13.82 -14.43 21.96
N LEU A 259 -14.69 -13.91 22.83
CA LEU A 259 -16.11 -14.25 22.82
C LEU A 259 -16.79 -13.76 21.54
N GLN A 260 -16.40 -12.58 21.03
CA GLN A 260 -16.93 -12.10 19.76
C GLN A 260 -16.50 -12.97 18.58
N ASP A 261 -15.25 -13.46 18.58
CA ASP A 261 -14.78 -14.36 17.54
C ASP A 261 -15.56 -15.68 17.56
N HIS A 262 -15.87 -16.23 18.74
CA HIS A 262 -16.76 -17.38 18.87
C HIS A 262 -18.22 -17.08 18.45
N ASN A 263 -18.73 -15.88 18.72
CA ASN A 263 -20.08 -15.48 18.31
C ASN A 263 -20.23 -15.38 16.78
N LYS A 264 -19.15 -15.13 16.02
CA LYS A 264 -19.20 -15.09 14.55
C LYS A 264 -19.51 -16.44 13.92
N GLU A 265 -19.26 -17.54 14.63
CA GLU A 265 -19.54 -18.91 14.17
C GLU A 265 -20.99 -19.34 14.46
N LYS A 266 -21.74 -18.56 15.25
CA LYS A 266 -23.12 -18.85 15.65
C LYS A 266 -24.13 -18.02 14.85
N GLU A 267 -25.31 -18.58 14.65
CA GLU A 267 -26.46 -17.85 14.09
C GLU A 267 -26.84 -16.64 14.95
N GLU A 268 -27.45 -15.61 14.35
CA GLU A 268 -27.75 -14.32 15.03
C GLU A 268 -28.54 -14.51 16.34
N GLU A 269 -29.45 -15.50 16.38
CA GLU A 269 -30.29 -15.80 17.54
C GLU A 269 -29.54 -16.55 18.65
N ALA A 270 -28.41 -17.19 18.33
CA ALA A 270 -27.59 -17.99 19.24
C ALA A 270 -26.36 -17.23 19.78
N GLN A 271 -26.17 -15.96 19.40
CA GLN A 271 -25.05 -15.15 19.86
C GLN A 271 -25.23 -14.76 21.33
N VAL A 272 -24.17 -14.96 22.13
CA VAL A 272 -24.15 -14.60 23.55
C VAL A 272 -23.84 -13.11 23.68
N ALA A 273 -24.60 -12.38 24.50
CA ALA A 273 -24.35 -10.96 24.75
C ALA A 273 -22.98 -10.77 25.44
N LEU A 274 -22.17 -9.85 24.91
CA LEU A 274 -20.88 -9.48 25.50
C LEU A 274 -21.08 -8.63 26.75
N VAL A 275 -20.26 -8.88 27.77
CA VAL A 275 -20.21 -8.04 28.97
C VAL A 275 -19.55 -6.69 28.60
N SER A 276 -20.15 -5.59 29.05
CA SER A 276 -19.57 -4.26 28.88
C SER A 276 -18.20 -4.17 29.54
N LEU A 277 -17.24 -3.55 28.87
CA LEU A 277 -15.91 -3.36 29.44
C LEU A 277 -15.95 -2.49 30.71
N PRO A 278 -15.06 -2.73 31.68
CA PRO A 278 -15.00 -1.98 32.94
C PRO A 278 -14.44 -0.56 32.78
N CYS A 279 -14.22 -0.09 31.55
CA CYS A 279 -13.62 1.19 31.25
C CYS A 279 -14.19 1.80 29.96
N ASP A 280 -14.39 3.11 29.97
CA ASP A 280 -14.69 3.90 28.80
C ASP A 280 -13.44 4.61 28.23
N ALA A 281 -13.63 5.42 27.19
CA ALA A 281 -12.52 6.12 26.54
C ALA A 281 -11.88 7.20 27.43
N THR A 282 -12.64 7.78 28.35
CA THR A 282 -12.19 8.77 29.31
C THR A 282 -11.33 8.09 30.37
N ASP A 283 -11.78 6.96 30.90
CA ASP A 283 -11.07 6.16 31.91
C ASP A 283 -9.69 5.72 31.40
N VAL A 284 -9.62 5.20 30.18
CA VAL A 284 -8.35 4.79 29.55
C VAL A 284 -7.40 5.98 29.41
N LYS A 285 -7.91 7.16 29.05
CA LYS A 285 -7.08 8.36 28.92
C LYS A 285 -6.56 8.86 30.27
N VAL A 286 -7.41 8.83 31.30
CA VAL A 286 -7.04 9.23 32.68
C VAL A 286 -5.99 8.27 33.23
N LEU A 287 -6.21 6.95 33.10
CA LEU A 287 -5.27 5.94 33.57
C LEU A 287 -3.90 6.06 32.89
N LEU A 288 -3.86 6.24 31.56
CA LEU A 288 -2.61 6.42 30.83
C LEU A 288 -1.85 7.69 31.26
N LYS A 289 -2.56 8.76 31.64
CA LYS A 289 -1.95 9.98 32.17
C LYS A 289 -1.38 9.74 33.58
N GLN A 290 -2.12 9.08 34.47
CA GLN A 290 -1.65 8.69 35.80
C GLN A 290 -0.40 7.82 35.72
N ILE A 291 -0.38 6.85 34.80
CA ILE A 291 0.79 6.00 34.55
C ILE A 291 1.99 6.82 34.09
N ALA A 292 1.80 7.80 33.19
CA ALA A 292 2.88 8.65 32.72
C ALA A 292 3.48 9.51 33.85
N GLU A 293 2.65 10.04 34.74
CA GLU A 293 3.07 10.84 35.89
C GLU A 293 3.76 9.97 36.96
N ALA A 294 3.18 8.83 37.32
CA ALA A 294 3.75 7.88 38.29
C ALA A 294 5.12 7.33 37.80
N THR A 295 5.20 6.93 36.53
CA THR A 295 6.48 6.45 35.95
C THR A 295 7.53 7.55 35.84
N LYS A 296 7.13 8.81 35.66
CA LYS A 296 8.05 9.95 35.66
C LYS A 296 8.59 10.22 37.07
N ALA A 297 7.74 10.21 38.09
CA ALA A 297 8.13 10.37 39.49
C ALA A 297 9.09 9.25 39.91
N LEU A 298 8.74 7.98 39.65
CA LEU A 298 9.58 6.85 40.04
C LEU A 298 10.93 6.86 39.32
N ARG A 299 10.97 7.19 38.02
CA ARG A 299 12.24 7.34 37.29
C ARG A 299 13.14 8.45 37.84
N GLY A 300 12.58 9.44 38.53
CA GLY A 300 13.35 10.49 39.21
C GLY A 300 14.20 9.96 40.36
N SER A 301 13.78 8.88 41.01
CA SER A 301 14.53 8.20 42.08
C SER A 301 15.66 7.29 41.56
N PHE A 302 15.69 7.00 40.26
CA PHE A 302 16.69 6.08 39.71
C PHE A 302 18.08 6.73 39.70
N PRO A 303 19.15 5.96 39.99
CA PRO A 303 20.51 6.47 39.92
C PRO A 303 20.75 7.11 38.55
N LYS A 304 21.09 8.40 38.53
CA LYS A 304 21.48 9.07 37.29
C LYS A 304 22.73 8.34 36.78
N PRO A 305 22.72 7.82 35.54
CA PRO A 305 23.92 7.18 35.01
C PRO A 305 25.08 8.15 35.14
N LYS A 306 26.17 7.73 35.81
CA LYS A 306 27.40 8.52 35.93
C LYS A 306 27.74 9.03 34.53
N ALA A 307 27.78 10.36 34.37
CA ALA A 307 28.06 10.97 33.09
C ALA A 307 29.41 10.40 32.60
N LYS A 308 29.38 9.64 31.51
CA LYS A 308 30.61 9.31 30.78
C LYS A 308 31.25 10.64 30.41
N ALA A 309 32.55 10.78 30.70
CA ALA A 309 33.32 11.99 30.42
C ALA A 309 33.00 12.49 29.01
N LYS A 310 32.48 13.71 28.95
CA LYS A 310 31.89 14.31 27.76
C LYS A 310 33.05 14.80 26.88
N ALA A 311 33.30 14.15 25.75
CA ALA A 311 34.05 14.75 24.67
C ALA A 311 33.28 16.01 24.21
N VAL A 312 34.00 17.12 24.11
CA VAL A 312 33.48 18.43 23.74
C VAL A 312 33.08 18.44 22.26
N ALA A 313 31.80 18.67 21.96
CA ALA A 313 31.36 19.38 20.75
C ALA A 313 29.84 19.63 20.76
N GLY A 314 29.46 20.84 20.33
CA GLY A 314 28.29 21.13 19.48
C GLY A 314 26.90 21.04 20.11
N ALA A 315 26.32 22.19 20.40
CA ALA A 315 24.90 22.34 20.71
C ALA A 315 24.06 22.23 19.43
N GLU A 316 23.01 21.39 19.42
CA GLU A 316 21.83 21.64 18.59
C GLU A 316 20.58 20.88 19.05
N ALA A 317 19.43 21.46 18.68
CA ALA A 317 18.14 21.41 19.37
C ALA A 317 17.34 20.10 19.22
N SER A 318 16.50 19.83 20.23
CA SER A 318 15.63 18.66 20.33
C SER A 318 14.34 18.79 19.49
N ALA A 319 14.07 17.82 18.60
CA ALA A 319 12.83 17.68 17.83
C ALA A 319 11.87 16.59 18.38
N PRO A 320 10.55 16.66 18.10
CA PRO A 320 9.52 15.96 18.87
C PRO A 320 9.15 14.54 18.35
N LYS A 321 8.61 13.73 19.27
CA LYS A 321 8.20 12.32 19.08
C LYS A 321 7.03 12.16 18.08
N ARG A 322 7.24 11.25 17.10
CA ARG A 322 6.28 10.83 16.05
C ARG A 322 5.09 10.02 16.58
N ARG A 323 3.90 10.33 16.04
CA ARG A 323 2.67 9.51 16.09
C ARG A 323 2.54 8.74 14.77
N ARG A 324 2.31 7.42 14.82
CA ARG A 324 2.16 6.53 13.65
C ARG A 324 0.70 6.52 13.23
N THR A 325 0.39 6.89 11.99
CA THR A 325 -0.97 6.83 11.42
C THR A 325 -1.13 5.53 10.63
N LYS A 326 -2.24 4.82 10.89
CA LYS A 326 -2.64 3.56 10.25
C LYS A 326 -3.40 3.91 8.96
N GLN A 327 -2.97 3.39 7.80
CA GLN A 327 -3.73 3.42 6.55
C GLN A 327 -4.47 2.10 6.33
N ASN A 328 -5.63 2.17 5.67
CA ASN A 328 -6.55 1.05 5.42
C ASN A 328 -6.07 0.14 4.28
N PRO A 329 -6.37 -1.17 4.31
CA PRO A 329 -5.99 -2.10 3.24
C PRO A 329 -6.91 -2.01 2.01
N ILE A 330 -6.32 -2.27 0.85
CA ILE A 330 -6.99 -2.54 -0.44
C ILE A 330 -7.50 -3.99 -0.42
N ASP A 331 -8.61 -4.25 -1.12
CA ASP A 331 -9.35 -5.51 -1.15
C ASP A 331 -8.66 -6.56 -2.04
N ASP A 332 -7.52 -7.11 -1.58
CA ASP A 332 -6.89 -8.34 -2.10
C ASP A 332 -7.53 -9.59 -1.45
N GLY A 333 -8.87 -9.64 -1.49
CA GLY A 333 -9.64 -10.67 -0.81
C GLY A 333 -9.35 -12.07 -1.37
N PRO A 334 -9.39 -13.13 -0.55
CA PRO A 334 -9.14 -14.53 -0.96
C PRO A 334 -10.01 -14.99 -2.12
N GLY A 335 -11.21 -14.41 -2.22
CA GLY A 335 -12.12 -14.68 -3.32
C GLY A 335 -11.60 -14.19 -4.67
N ALA A 336 -10.83 -13.10 -4.74
CA ALA A 336 -10.26 -12.59 -5.98
C ALA A 336 -9.10 -13.46 -6.47
N GLN A 337 -8.19 -13.84 -5.56
CA GLN A 337 -7.05 -14.71 -5.85
C GLN A 337 -7.51 -16.14 -6.22
N PHE A 338 -8.50 -16.68 -5.51
CA PHE A 338 -9.09 -17.98 -5.85
C PHE A 338 -9.80 -17.99 -7.20
N ARG A 339 -10.45 -16.87 -7.58
CA ARG A 339 -11.08 -16.73 -8.90
C ARG A 339 -10.07 -16.71 -10.04
N ALA A 340 -8.91 -16.08 -9.85
CA ALA A 340 -7.83 -16.05 -10.85
C ALA A 340 -7.22 -17.45 -11.06
N LEU A 341 -6.96 -18.19 -9.98
CA LEU A 341 -6.39 -19.55 -10.06
C LEU A 341 -7.33 -20.56 -10.76
N ARG A 342 -8.64 -20.33 -10.70
CA ARG A 342 -9.63 -21.19 -11.37
C ARG A 342 -9.69 -20.98 -12.89
N GLN A 343 -9.09 -19.90 -13.41
CA GLN A 343 -9.02 -19.67 -14.85
C GLN A 343 -7.90 -20.50 -15.53
N LEU A 344 -7.05 -21.17 -14.74
CA LEU A 344 -5.99 -22.04 -15.27
C LEU A 344 -6.55 -23.45 -15.61
N PRO A 345 -6.39 -23.93 -16.85
CA PRO A 345 -6.81 -25.27 -17.22
C PRO A 345 -6.04 -26.32 -16.40
N GLY A 346 -6.77 -27.25 -15.75
CA GLY A 346 -6.19 -28.32 -14.93
C GLY A 346 -6.20 -28.07 -13.41
N VAL A 347 -6.55 -26.87 -12.94
CA VAL A 347 -6.62 -26.58 -11.50
C VAL A 347 -7.99 -26.96 -10.93
N SER A 348 -8.04 -28.02 -10.11
CA SER A 348 -9.26 -28.42 -9.41
C SER A 348 -9.65 -27.39 -8.32
N GLN A 349 -10.92 -27.37 -7.93
CA GLN A 349 -11.44 -26.47 -6.90
C GLN A 349 -10.70 -26.63 -5.56
N GLU A 350 -10.31 -27.85 -5.23
CA GLU A 350 -9.60 -28.21 -4.00
C GLU A 350 -8.14 -27.78 -4.06
N LEU A 351 -7.49 -27.99 -5.21
CA LEU A 351 -6.12 -27.54 -5.47
C LEU A 351 -6.00 -26.01 -5.42
N GLY A 352 -6.95 -25.28 -6.03
CA GLY A 352 -6.99 -23.81 -5.96
C GLY A 352 -7.17 -23.28 -4.53
N ARG A 353 -7.94 -24.00 -3.67
CA ARG A 353 -8.11 -23.62 -2.26
C ARG A 353 -6.83 -23.84 -1.47
N ASN A 354 -6.13 -24.95 -1.73
CA ASN A 354 -4.86 -25.27 -1.09
C ASN A 354 -3.77 -24.25 -1.46
N ILE A 355 -3.68 -23.84 -2.73
CA ILE A 355 -2.75 -22.81 -3.20
C ILE A 355 -3.03 -21.46 -2.53
N VAL A 356 -4.29 -21.01 -2.48
CA VAL A 356 -4.66 -19.74 -1.80
C VAL A 356 -4.41 -19.80 -0.30
N SER A 357 -4.59 -20.97 0.33
CA SER A 357 -4.29 -21.17 1.75
C SER A 357 -2.79 -21.09 2.03
N LEU A 358 -1.95 -21.64 1.14
CA LEU A 358 -0.49 -21.59 1.24
C LEU A 358 0.03 -20.15 1.09
N LEU A 359 -0.48 -19.39 0.11
CA LEU A 359 -0.07 -18.01 -0.15
C LEU A 359 -0.43 -17.03 0.98
N ARG A 360 -1.45 -17.30 1.80
CA ARG A 360 -1.91 -16.37 2.86
C ARG A 360 -1.15 -16.47 4.18
N ASP A 361 -0.41 -17.54 4.43
CA ASP A 361 0.37 -17.64 5.66
C ASP A 361 1.60 -16.72 5.66
N ASP A 362 2.02 -16.25 4.49
CA ASP A 362 3.15 -15.33 4.29
C ASP A 362 2.83 -13.88 4.69
N ASP A 363 1.56 -13.48 4.67
CA ASP A 363 1.13 -12.07 4.83
C ASP A 363 0.75 -11.65 6.26
N ARG A 364 0.96 -12.51 7.28
CA ARG A 364 0.72 -12.13 8.69
C ARG A 364 1.82 -11.27 9.31
N GLY A 365 2.48 -10.41 8.54
CA GLY A 365 3.18 -9.22 9.03
C GLY A 365 4.14 -9.43 10.22
N LYS A 366 4.86 -10.55 10.28
CA LYS A 366 5.96 -10.73 11.23
C LYS A 366 7.17 -9.94 10.71
N GLY A 367 7.25 -8.67 11.11
CA GLY A 367 8.38 -7.81 10.76
C GLY A 367 9.71 -8.45 11.15
N VAL A 368 10.62 -8.53 10.18
CA VAL A 368 12.00 -8.98 10.38
C VAL A 368 12.72 -7.98 11.29
N CYS A 369 13.16 -8.48 12.44
CA CYS A 369 14.18 -7.97 13.36
C CYS A 369 14.29 -6.45 13.60
N LYS A 370 13.85 -6.01 14.79
CA LYS A 370 14.45 -4.85 15.47
C LYS A 370 15.79 -5.29 16.08
N ARG A 371 16.91 -4.73 15.59
CA ARG A 371 18.23 -4.91 16.22
C ARG A 371 18.18 -4.49 17.70
N LYS A 372 18.44 -5.44 18.60
CA LYS A 372 18.95 -5.16 19.96
C LYS A 372 20.44 -5.47 19.97
N LYS A 373 21.20 -4.58 20.57
CA LYS A 373 22.66 -4.65 20.67
C LYS A 373 22.98 -5.10 22.09
N ASP A 374 23.11 -6.40 22.30
CA ASP A 374 23.64 -6.96 23.54
C ASP A 374 24.76 -7.96 23.17
N ILE A 375 25.97 -7.67 23.65
CA ILE A 375 27.18 -8.47 23.49
C ILE A 375 27.27 -9.39 24.71
N ALA A 376 27.44 -10.70 24.51
CA ALA A 376 27.84 -11.65 25.54
C ALA A 376 29.17 -12.30 25.11
N PRO A 377 30.24 -12.29 25.94
CA PRO A 377 31.58 -12.68 25.51
C PRO A 377 31.89 -14.20 25.52
N GLU A 378 30.94 -15.08 25.82
CA GLU A 378 31.26 -16.51 26.10
C GLU A 378 30.87 -17.51 25.00
N ALA A 379 30.75 -17.10 23.73
CA ALA A 379 30.42 -18.01 22.63
C ALA A 379 31.46 -18.06 21.48
N CYS A 380 32.69 -17.57 21.71
CA CYS A 380 33.81 -17.82 20.80
C CYS A 380 34.51 -19.13 21.19
N GLY A 381 33.91 -20.26 20.82
CA GLY A 381 34.45 -21.60 21.05
C GLY A 381 34.59 -22.46 19.79
N ILE A 382 34.46 -21.88 18.59
CA ILE A 382 34.70 -22.58 17.32
C ILE A 382 35.51 -21.66 16.42
N GLN A 383 36.84 -21.72 16.60
CA GLN A 383 37.79 -21.24 15.61
C GLN A 383 37.68 -22.12 14.36
N VAL A 384 37.28 -21.53 13.23
CA VAL A 384 37.58 -22.12 11.92
C VAL A 384 39.08 -21.94 11.71
N ARG A 385 39.84 -23.03 11.88
CA ARG A 385 41.25 -23.10 11.45
C ARG A 385 41.27 -23.01 9.93
N LEU A 386 41.62 -21.86 9.38
CA LEU A 386 42.16 -21.77 8.03
C LEU A 386 43.68 -21.93 8.17
N ARG A 387 44.16 -23.10 7.77
CA ARG A 387 45.58 -23.43 7.69
C ARG A 387 46.05 -22.90 6.34
N ASP A 388 46.82 -21.83 6.34
CA ASP A 388 47.62 -21.42 5.19
C ASP A 388 48.95 -22.18 5.28
N GLU A 389 49.31 -22.96 4.26
CA GLU A 389 50.51 -23.82 4.28
C GLU A 389 51.82 -23.03 4.11
N GLY A 390 51.79 -21.69 4.23
CA GLY A 390 52.93 -20.82 3.91
C GLY A 390 53.52 -19.96 5.03
N ASN A 391 52.91 -19.80 6.22
CA ASN A 391 53.48 -18.88 7.22
C ASN A 391 53.06 -19.18 8.68
N PRO A 392 53.96 -19.65 9.57
CA PRO A 392 53.58 -20.18 10.89
C PRO A 392 53.61 -19.20 12.08
N GLU A 393 53.82 -17.90 11.93
CA GLU A 393 53.93 -16.98 13.08
C GLU A 393 53.19 -15.65 12.89
N ILE A 394 51.89 -15.58 13.25
CA ILE A 394 51.28 -14.32 13.72
C ILE A 394 50.15 -14.61 14.73
N GLU A 395 50.41 -14.32 16.01
CA GLU A 395 49.43 -14.23 17.09
C GLU A 395 48.98 -12.76 17.23
N ILE A 396 47.67 -12.46 17.11
CA ILE A 396 47.15 -11.11 17.37
C ILE A 396 46.36 -11.13 18.68
N GLU A 397 46.97 -10.64 19.75
CA GLU A 397 46.29 -10.32 21.01
C GLU A 397 45.40 -9.08 20.83
N ALA A 398 44.07 -9.27 20.81
CA ALA A 398 43.11 -8.18 20.81
C ALA A 398 42.72 -7.83 22.27
N GLN A 399 43.44 -6.91 22.90
CA GLN A 399 43.01 -6.30 24.16
C GLN A 399 42.04 -5.12 23.93
N ASP A 400 40.84 -5.24 24.51
CA ASP A 400 40.00 -4.17 25.09
C ASP A 400 39.84 -2.81 24.38
N ALA A 401 39.63 -2.79 23.05
CA ALA A 401 39.13 -1.59 22.36
C ALA A 401 37.80 -1.83 21.61
N LYS A 402 36.78 -1.04 21.95
CA LYS A 402 35.46 -1.02 21.31
C LYS A 402 35.55 -0.45 19.89
N TYR A 403 35.76 -1.30 18.90
CA TYR A 403 35.60 -0.92 17.49
C TYR A 403 34.13 -0.96 17.05
N SER A 404 33.70 0.02 16.26
CA SER A 404 32.43 -0.08 15.52
C SER A 404 32.54 -1.17 14.45
N TYR A 405 31.41 -1.72 13.97
CA TYR A 405 31.41 -2.74 12.90
C TYR A 405 32.22 -2.29 11.67
N VAL A 406 32.22 -1.00 11.39
CA VAL A 406 33.00 -0.37 10.32
C VAL A 406 34.51 -0.44 10.58
N GLU A 407 34.95 -0.25 11.83
CA GLU A 407 36.37 -0.33 12.19
C GLU A 407 36.87 -1.76 12.31
N TYR A 408 36.07 -2.70 12.84
CA TYR A 408 36.43 -4.11 12.85
C TYR A 408 36.58 -4.64 11.42
N THR A 409 35.64 -4.27 10.54
CA THR A 409 35.72 -4.58 9.10
C THR A 409 36.93 -3.93 8.44
N ARG A 410 37.26 -2.66 8.77
CA ARG A 410 38.49 -2.01 8.27
C ARG A 410 39.77 -2.68 8.75
N VAL A 411 39.87 -3.11 10.00
CA VAL A 411 41.06 -3.76 10.55
C VAL A 411 41.27 -5.12 9.89
N VAL A 412 40.21 -5.92 9.74
CA VAL A 412 40.24 -7.20 9.03
C VAL A 412 40.63 -7.01 7.56
N LEU A 413 40.05 -6.02 6.87
CA LEU A 413 40.36 -5.75 5.47
C LEU A 413 41.77 -5.18 5.24
N ARG A 414 42.26 -4.33 6.16
CA ARG A 414 43.64 -3.79 6.11
C ARG A 414 44.68 -4.89 6.29
N HIS A 415 44.34 -5.92 7.07
CA HIS A 415 45.22 -7.07 7.29
C HIS A 415 45.22 -8.05 6.10
N LEU A 416 44.08 -8.20 5.42
CA LEU A 416 43.94 -9.08 4.25
C LEU A 416 44.47 -8.46 2.94
N HIS A 417 44.45 -7.13 2.80
CA HIS A 417 44.67 -6.47 1.50
C HIS A 417 45.63 -5.26 1.51
N GLY A 418 46.29 -4.95 2.64
CA GLY A 418 47.20 -3.80 2.76
C GLY A 418 46.48 -2.44 2.97
N GLU A 419 47.25 -1.34 3.01
CA GLU A 419 46.71 0.03 3.21
C GLU A 419 45.91 0.51 1.98
N VAL A 420 44.58 0.38 2.06
CA VAL A 420 43.66 0.95 1.08
C VAL A 420 43.43 2.43 1.43
N GLN A 421 44.06 3.33 0.70
CA GLN A 421 43.73 4.76 0.72
C GLN A 421 42.47 4.99 -0.12
N ASN A 422 41.38 5.40 0.54
CA ASN A 422 40.13 5.88 -0.04
C ASN A 422 39.38 4.93 -0.99
N GLY A 423 38.31 4.31 -0.47
CA GLY A 423 37.30 3.60 -1.27
C GLY A 423 37.21 2.11 -0.93
N VAL A 424 35.98 1.62 -0.77
CA VAL A 424 35.71 0.18 -0.65
C VAL A 424 35.72 -0.41 -2.05
N ALA A 425 36.86 -0.93 -2.48
CA ALA A 425 36.89 -1.89 -3.58
C ALA A 425 36.53 -3.26 -3.00
N LEU A 426 35.23 -3.59 -2.98
CA LEU A 426 34.84 -5.00 -2.97
C LEU A 426 35.14 -5.50 -4.37
N ASP A 427 36.34 -6.03 -4.59
CA ASP A 427 36.59 -6.90 -5.73
C ASP A 427 35.79 -8.19 -5.47
N ALA A 428 34.48 -8.11 -5.73
CA ALA A 428 33.54 -9.20 -5.60
C ALA A 428 33.90 -10.20 -6.70
N ASN A 429 34.86 -11.08 -6.41
CA ASN A 429 35.21 -12.16 -7.31
C ASN A 429 33.93 -12.95 -7.59
N SER A 430 33.42 -12.83 -8.81
CA SER A 430 32.18 -13.47 -9.25
C SER A 430 32.25 -15.00 -9.12
N ALA A 431 33.45 -15.57 -9.08
CA ALA A 431 33.68 -16.99 -8.78
C ALA A 431 33.23 -17.40 -7.36
N ASN A 432 33.10 -16.46 -6.43
CA ASN A 432 32.60 -16.72 -5.07
C ASN A 432 31.07 -16.77 -5.00
N PHE A 433 30.36 -16.30 -6.04
CA PHE A 433 28.91 -16.38 -6.14
C PHE A 433 28.53 -17.68 -6.84
N LEU A 434 28.34 -18.73 -6.05
CA LEU A 434 27.84 -19.99 -6.58
C LEU A 434 26.31 -19.90 -6.74
N PRO A 435 25.76 -20.27 -7.91
CA PRO A 435 24.32 -20.33 -8.09
C PRO A 435 23.73 -21.32 -7.09
N GLN A 436 22.63 -20.93 -6.45
CA GLN A 436 21.95 -21.81 -5.51
C GLN A 436 21.36 -23.01 -6.26
N THR A 437 21.65 -24.21 -5.77
CA THR A 437 21.12 -25.47 -6.30
C THR A 437 20.06 -26.05 -5.37
N GLU A 438 19.25 -26.98 -5.89
CA GLU A 438 18.22 -27.64 -5.07
C GLU A 438 18.88 -28.44 -3.94
N GLU A 439 20.01 -29.07 -4.24
CA GLU A 439 20.82 -29.74 -3.23
C GLU A 439 21.38 -28.76 -2.20
N GLY A 440 21.79 -27.56 -2.63
CA GLY A 440 22.14 -26.46 -1.73
C GLY A 440 21.00 -26.09 -0.78
N LEU A 441 19.76 -25.99 -1.28
CA LEU A 441 18.59 -25.71 -0.43
C LEU A 441 18.30 -26.84 0.55
N ARG A 442 18.42 -28.10 0.13
CA ARG A 442 18.28 -29.26 1.04
C ARG A 442 19.30 -29.21 2.16
N LYS A 443 20.56 -28.87 1.86
CA LYS A 443 21.62 -28.69 2.88
C LYS A 443 21.31 -27.55 3.84
N ILE A 444 20.77 -26.43 3.35
CA ILE A 444 20.31 -25.31 4.19
C ILE A 444 19.19 -25.76 5.13
N LEU A 445 18.19 -26.50 4.62
CA LEU A 445 17.12 -27.05 5.44
C LEU A 445 17.64 -28.01 6.51
N GLN A 446 18.53 -28.95 6.15
CA GLN A 446 19.18 -29.85 7.10
C GLN A 446 19.95 -29.07 8.18
N HIS A 447 20.63 -27.99 7.80
CA HIS A 447 21.30 -27.12 8.76
C HIS A 447 20.30 -26.43 9.70
N PHE A 448 19.19 -25.91 9.20
CA PHE A 448 18.12 -25.36 10.03
C PHE A 448 17.51 -26.39 10.98
N ASP A 449 17.34 -27.63 10.54
CA ASP A 449 16.84 -28.74 11.38
C ASP A 449 17.87 -29.15 12.46
N SER A 450 19.16 -28.97 12.19
CA SER A 450 20.22 -29.21 13.17
C SER A 450 20.32 -28.14 14.26
N CYS A 451 19.71 -26.96 14.05
CA CYS A 451 19.74 -25.85 15.00
C CYS A 451 18.84 -26.12 16.21
N ARG A 452 19.45 -26.54 17.33
CA ARG A 452 18.73 -26.93 18.56
C ARG A 452 18.12 -25.77 19.34
N THR A 453 18.52 -24.53 19.06
CA THR A 453 18.04 -23.35 19.78
C THR A 453 17.46 -22.31 18.83
N LYS A 454 16.47 -21.56 19.30
CA LYS A 454 15.87 -20.45 18.55
C LYS A 454 16.89 -19.37 18.16
N LYS A 455 17.89 -19.13 19.01
CA LYS A 455 18.95 -18.15 18.74
C LYS A 455 19.83 -18.60 17.57
N ASN A 456 20.30 -19.85 17.59
CA ASN A 456 21.14 -20.39 16.52
C ASN A 456 20.37 -20.43 15.19
N LEU A 457 19.08 -20.77 15.23
CA LEU A 457 18.23 -20.72 14.04
C LEU A 457 18.14 -19.30 13.47
N GLN A 458 17.90 -18.28 14.30
CA GLN A 458 17.83 -16.89 13.84
C GLN A 458 19.16 -16.38 13.26
N GLU A 459 20.28 -16.79 13.85
CA GLU A 459 21.62 -16.46 13.34
C GLU A 459 21.86 -17.14 11.99
N ALA A 460 21.51 -18.42 11.85
CA ALA A 460 21.59 -19.17 10.60
C ALA A 460 20.67 -18.60 9.51
N GLU A 461 19.41 -18.25 9.83
CA GLU A 461 18.46 -17.62 8.92
C GLU A 461 19.02 -16.29 8.37
N THR A 462 19.69 -15.51 9.24
CA THR A 462 20.30 -14.23 8.85
C THR A 462 21.53 -14.43 7.97
N ALA A 463 22.40 -15.38 8.33
CA ALA A 463 23.65 -15.63 7.61
C ALA A 463 23.41 -16.24 6.21
N LEU A 464 22.44 -17.14 6.11
CA LEU A 464 22.11 -17.83 4.85
C LEU A 464 21.10 -17.05 4.01
N GLY A 465 20.43 -16.04 4.57
CA GLY A 465 19.44 -15.21 3.86
C GLY A 465 18.12 -15.93 3.60
N TRP A 466 17.83 -17.02 4.31
CA TRP A 466 16.60 -17.80 4.16
C TRP A 466 15.82 -17.82 5.47
N ASN A 467 14.50 -17.70 5.37
CA ASN A 467 13.63 -18.00 6.51
C ASN A 467 13.33 -19.51 6.52
N ALA A 468 13.55 -20.17 7.65
CA ALA A 468 13.44 -21.63 7.75
C ALA A 468 11.99 -22.12 7.68
N GLU A 469 11.03 -21.35 8.21
CA GLU A 469 9.60 -21.68 8.13
C GLU A 469 9.12 -21.57 6.67
N MET A 470 9.46 -20.48 6.00
CA MET A 470 9.06 -20.24 4.61
C MET A 470 9.76 -21.19 3.64
N LEU A 471 11.05 -21.46 3.84
CA LEU A 471 11.78 -22.38 2.97
C LEU A 471 11.17 -23.78 3.04
N ARG A 472 10.83 -24.30 4.23
CA ARG A 472 10.16 -25.61 4.38
C ARG A 472 8.79 -25.70 3.70
N ARG A 473 8.10 -24.56 3.60
CA ARG A 473 6.78 -24.44 2.96
C ARG A 473 6.86 -24.05 1.49
N SER A 474 8.07 -23.85 0.98
CA SER A 474 8.28 -23.41 -0.39
C SER A 474 7.99 -24.55 -1.36
N VAL A 475 7.43 -24.18 -2.52
CA VAL A 475 7.24 -25.07 -3.67
C VAL A 475 8.53 -25.76 -4.12
N VAL A 476 9.69 -25.17 -3.84
CA VAL A 476 11.01 -25.68 -4.23
C VAL A 476 11.45 -26.89 -3.39
N THR A 477 10.92 -26.99 -2.18
CA THR A 477 11.26 -28.05 -1.22
C THR A 477 10.13 -29.06 -1.04
N ASP A 478 8.98 -28.80 -1.66
CA ASP A 478 7.83 -29.70 -1.66
C ASP A 478 8.11 -30.89 -2.59
N ALA A 479 8.08 -32.10 -2.02
CA ALA A 479 8.42 -33.33 -2.75
C ALA A 479 7.44 -33.67 -3.88
N PHE A 480 6.21 -33.16 -3.83
CA PHE A 480 5.21 -33.38 -4.87
C PHE A 480 5.39 -32.38 -6.03
N LEU A 481 5.77 -31.14 -5.72
CA LEU A 481 5.94 -30.07 -6.70
C LEU A 481 7.36 -29.97 -7.28
N SER A 482 8.36 -30.61 -6.65
CA SER A 482 9.76 -30.56 -7.11
C SER A 482 9.97 -31.13 -8.53
N GLY A 483 9.07 -31.99 -9.01
CA GLY A 483 9.08 -32.48 -10.39
C GLY A 483 8.48 -31.51 -11.42
N TRP A 484 7.76 -30.48 -10.96
CA TRP A 484 7.05 -29.50 -11.78
C TRP A 484 7.73 -28.14 -11.79
N VAL A 485 8.35 -27.76 -10.67
CA VAL A 485 8.97 -26.45 -10.48
C VAL A 485 10.36 -26.67 -9.92
N THR A 486 11.38 -26.30 -10.70
CA THR A 486 12.78 -26.36 -10.28
C THR A 486 13.27 -24.98 -9.88
N LEU A 487 14.42 -24.90 -9.20
CA LEU A 487 15.04 -23.59 -8.92
C LEU A 487 15.29 -22.75 -10.17
N GLN A 488 15.58 -23.39 -11.30
CA GLN A 488 15.79 -22.74 -12.59
C GLN A 488 14.49 -22.15 -13.16
N SER A 489 13.33 -22.61 -12.67
CA SER A 489 12.02 -22.08 -13.06
C SER A 489 11.67 -20.76 -12.37
N PHE A 490 12.45 -20.33 -11.36
CA PHE A 490 12.23 -19.04 -10.69
C PHE A 490 13.02 -17.94 -11.38
N TYR A 491 12.30 -16.90 -11.79
CA TYR A 491 12.89 -15.63 -12.16
C TYR A 491 13.13 -14.82 -10.88
N PHE A 492 14.37 -14.40 -10.66
CA PHE A 492 14.70 -13.52 -9.55
C PHE A 492 14.00 -12.17 -9.75
N ASP A 493 13.12 -11.81 -8.81
CA ASP A 493 12.58 -10.45 -8.78
C ASP A 493 13.64 -9.51 -8.19
N SER A 494 14.38 -8.86 -9.08
CA SER A 494 15.38 -7.85 -8.77
C SER A 494 14.81 -6.62 -8.05
N MET A 495 13.48 -6.55 -7.86
CA MET A 495 12.81 -5.57 -6.98
C MET A 495 13.51 -5.41 -5.62
N HIS A 496 13.94 -6.51 -5.00
CA HIS A 496 14.56 -6.43 -3.68
C HIS A 496 16.00 -5.89 -3.72
N GLN A 497 16.77 -6.29 -4.73
CA GLN A 497 18.18 -5.89 -4.88
C GLN A 497 18.33 -4.43 -5.32
N TYR A 498 17.39 -3.92 -6.11
CA TYR A 498 17.47 -2.56 -6.64
C TYR A 498 16.62 -1.59 -5.82
N TRP A 499 15.37 -1.92 -5.46
CA TRP A 499 14.45 -0.96 -4.84
C TRP A 499 14.36 -1.06 -3.31
N SER A 500 14.35 -2.26 -2.73
CA SER A 500 14.15 -2.45 -1.28
C SER A 500 15.45 -2.30 -0.50
N CYS A 501 15.80 -1.08 -0.09
CA CYS A 501 17.10 -0.77 0.52
C CYS A 501 18.28 -1.21 -0.37
N GLY A 502 18.06 -1.16 -1.68
CA GLY A 502 18.99 -1.58 -2.71
C GLY A 502 19.68 -0.41 -3.42
N GLN A 503 20.27 -0.70 -4.57
CA GLN A 503 21.08 0.26 -5.35
C GLN A 503 20.35 1.58 -5.67
N VAL A 504 19.04 1.53 -5.93
CA VAL A 504 18.23 2.73 -6.24
C VAL A 504 18.21 3.69 -5.06
N ALA A 505 18.08 3.18 -3.83
CA ALA A 505 18.05 4.04 -2.66
C ALA A 505 19.40 4.73 -2.42
N GLN A 506 20.49 3.99 -2.65
CA GLN A 506 21.86 4.51 -2.54
C GLN A 506 22.14 5.57 -3.61
N GLU A 507 21.88 5.28 -4.89
CA GLU A 507 22.11 6.24 -5.98
C GLU A 507 21.24 7.50 -5.82
N LEU A 508 19.99 7.37 -5.35
CA LEU A 508 19.16 8.53 -5.01
C LEU A 508 19.76 9.39 -3.88
N GLY A 509 20.38 8.77 -2.88
CA GLY A 509 21.07 9.47 -1.79
C GLY A 509 22.34 10.18 -2.26
N LEU A 510 23.15 9.54 -3.09
CA LEU A 510 24.34 10.11 -3.71
C LEU A 510 23.98 11.28 -4.62
N TRP A 511 23.03 11.07 -5.54
CA TRP A 511 22.49 12.10 -6.42
C TRP A 511 22.03 13.33 -5.64
N TYR A 512 21.30 13.14 -4.54
CA TYR A 512 20.86 14.24 -3.70
C TYR A 512 21.99 14.93 -2.95
N THR A 513 23.00 14.19 -2.51
CA THR A 513 24.20 14.74 -1.87
C THR A 513 24.92 15.69 -2.82
N HIS A 514 25.14 15.27 -4.08
CA HIS A 514 25.73 16.14 -5.11
C HIS A 514 24.88 17.38 -5.40
N LEU A 515 23.55 17.24 -5.48
CA LEU A 515 22.66 18.38 -5.64
C LEU A 515 22.78 19.39 -4.50
N ALA A 516 22.82 18.89 -3.26
CA ALA A 516 22.95 19.73 -2.07
C ALA A 516 24.30 20.48 -2.05
N ASP A 517 25.37 19.83 -2.51
CA ASP A 517 26.70 20.42 -2.65
C ASP A 517 26.72 21.54 -3.69
N CYS A 518 25.93 21.41 -4.76
CA CYS A 518 25.70 22.46 -5.77
C CYS A 518 24.62 23.48 -5.37
N HIS A 519 24.19 23.48 -4.10
CA HIS A 519 23.13 24.36 -3.56
C HIS A 519 21.77 24.25 -4.27
N ILE A 520 21.48 23.12 -4.91
CA ILE A 520 20.18 22.85 -5.53
C ILE A 520 19.24 22.25 -4.47
N THR A 521 18.11 22.91 -4.24
CA THR A 521 17.16 22.52 -3.19
C THR A 521 16.11 21.53 -3.69
N LEU A 522 15.58 20.69 -2.78
CA LEU A 522 14.46 19.81 -3.09
C LEU A 522 13.18 20.56 -3.45
N ASP A 523 13.06 21.83 -3.09
CA ASP A 523 11.87 22.62 -3.39
C ASP A 523 11.69 22.84 -4.89
N ALA A 524 12.78 23.01 -5.65
CA ALA A 524 12.72 23.11 -7.10
C ALA A 524 12.20 21.81 -7.73
N LEU A 525 12.67 20.66 -7.24
CA LEU A 525 12.19 19.34 -7.65
C LEU A 525 10.71 19.13 -7.27
N ARG A 526 10.32 19.48 -6.04
CA ARG A 526 8.91 19.40 -5.59
C ARG A 526 8.00 20.26 -6.48
N ALA A 527 8.44 21.47 -6.84
CA ALA A 527 7.67 22.36 -7.70
C ALA A 527 7.52 21.76 -9.10
N TRP A 528 8.60 21.24 -9.69
CA TRP A 528 8.56 20.56 -10.99
C TRP A 528 7.62 19.35 -10.97
N VAL A 529 7.69 18.50 -9.94
CA VAL A 529 6.79 17.35 -9.78
C VAL A 529 5.33 17.81 -9.69
N ALA A 530 5.05 18.89 -8.98
CA ALA A 530 3.69 19.41 -8.78
C ALA A 530 3.05 19.97 -10.07
N ILE A 531 3.83 20.34 -11.09
CA ILE A 531 3.31 20.90 -12.35
C ILE A 531 2.65 19.82 -13.21
N GLY A 532 3.31 18.66 -13.35
CA GLY A 532 2.93 17.67 -14.38
C GLY A 532 2.42 16.33 -13.84
N TRP A 533 2.75 15.97 -12.60
CA TRP A 533 2.59 14.61 -12.13
C TRP A 533 1.40 14.49 -11.19
N LYS A 534 0.29 13.96 -11.73
CA LYS A 534 -0.95 13.75 -10.99
C LYS A 534 -0.88 12.49 -10.13
N ASP A 535 -1.57 12.56 -9.00
CA ASP A 535 -1.75 11.44 -8.10
C ASP A 535 -2.64 10.35 -8.74
N LEU A 536 -2.16 9.10 -8.79
CA LEU A 536 -2.91 7.94 -9.24
C LEU A 536 -3.75 7.30 -8.11
N GLY A 537 -4.09 8.06 -7.07
CA GLY A 537 -4.88 7.62 -5.91
C GLY A 537 -4.04 7.10 -4.74
N ARG A 538 -2.78 7.51 -4.64
CA ARG A 538 -1.84 7.19 -3.54
C ARG A 538 -1.44 8.48 -2.81
N THR A 539 -0.28 8.49 -2.16
CA THR A 539 0.29 9.71 -1.60
C THR A 539 0.79 10.58 -2.78
N PRO A 540 0.42 11.87 -2.86
CA PRO A 540 0.92 12.77 -3.90
C PRO A 540 2.45 12.67 -4.03
N PRO A 541 3.00 12.49 -5.26
CA PRO A 541 4.43 12.22 -5.45
C PRO A 541 5.34 13.25 -4.78
N MET A 542 4.92 14.53 -4.75
CA MET A 542 5.63 15.63 -4.09
C MET A 542 5.98 15.35 -2.61
N HIS A 543 5.17 14.57 -1.88
CA HIS A 543 5.43 14.25 -0.48
C HIS A 543 6.57 13.25 -0.28
N LEU A 544 6.97 12.54 -1.33
CA LEU A 544 8.10 11.61 -1.30
C LEU A 544 9.45 12.32 -1.30
N PHE A 545 9.47 13.61 -1.68
CA PHE A 545 10.67 14.45 -1.78
C PHE A 545 10.89 15.30 -0.53
N SER A 546 10.79 14.74 0.67
CA SER A 546 11.02 15.51 1.92
C SER A 546 12.45 15.43 2.44
N ASP A 547 12.90 16.40 3.22
CA ASP A 547 14.23 16.40 3.88
C ASP A 547 14.35 15.29 4.95
N LYS A 548 13.23 14.61 5.23
CA LYS A 548 13.23 13.38 6.05
C LYS A 548 13.64 12.16 5.25
N MET A 549 13.31 12.13 3.96
CA MET A 549 13.60 11.02 3.05
C MET A 549 14.95 11.20 2.36
N PHE A 550 15.23 12.42 1.91
CA PHE A 550 16.49 12.82 1.32
C PHE A 550 17.35 13.53 2.36
N LYS A 551 18.52 12.98 2.66
CA LYS A 551 19.50 13.55 3.59
C LYS A 551 20.87 13.46 2.96
N ARG A 552 21.70 14.47 3.19
CA ARG A 552 23.09 14.47 2.77
C ARG A 552 23.83 13.27 3.38
N ASP A 553 24.67 12.63 2.58
CA ASP A 553 25.54 11.50 2.94
C ASP A 553 24.80 10.26 3.45
N ILE A 554 23.51 10.12 3.09
CA ILE A 554 22.67 9.01 3.52
C ILE A 554 21.78 8.56 2.36
N ASP A 555 21.62 7.25 2.20
CA ASP A 555 20.68 6.66 1.24
C ASP A 555 19.26 7.19 1.41
N TYR A 556 18.52 7.20 0.31
CA TYR A 556 17.10 7.55 0.31
C TYR A 556 16.32 6.62 1.25
N ARG A 557 15.54 7.21 2.17
CA ARG A 557 14.87 6.47 3.26
C ARG A 557 13.47 5.94 2.92
N GLY A 558 13.06 6.00 1.66
CA GLY A 558 11.79 5.42 1.22
C GLY A 558 11.86 3.89 1.18
N ASP A 559 10.68 3.26 1.18
CA ASP A 559 10.56 1.84 0.88
C ASP A 559 10.60 1.59 -0.65
N ALA A 560 10.55 0.32 -1.05
CA ALA A 560 10.61 -0.05 -2.47
C ALA A 560 9.51 0.63 -3.32
N GLN A 561 8.31 0.84 -2.75
CA GLN A 561 7.20 1.51 -3.43
C GLN A 561 7.47 3.00 -3.62
N ALA A 562 8.07 3.66 -2.62
CA ALA A 562 8.52 5.03 -2.75
C ALA A 562 9.65 5.14 -3.80
N CYS A 563 10.63 4.23 -3.80
CA CYS A 563 11.70 4.19 -4.79
C CYS A 563 11.16 4.03 -6.21
N LEU A 564 10.15 3.18 -6.44
CA LEU A 564 9.51 3.00 -7.75
C LEU A 564 8.93 4.29 -8.33
N VAL A 565 8.46 5.20 -7.46
CA VAL A 565 7.90 6.48 -7.88
C VAL A 565 8.97 7.56 -7.97
N VAL A 566 9.85 7.65 -6.97
CA VAL A 566 10.84 8.72 -6.86
C VAL A 566 11.94 8.57 -7.91
N PHE A 567 12.39 7.36 -8.19
CA PHE A 567 13.54 7.14 -9.05
C PHE A 567 13.33 7.63 -10.50
N PRO A 568 12.24 7.27 -11.19
CA PRO A 568 11.97 7.81 -12.53
C PRO A 568 11.79 9.33 -12.54
N LEU A 569 11.24 9.91 -11.47
CA LEU A 569 11.04 11.37 -11.37
C LEU A 569 12.35 12.11 -11.14
N CYS A 570 13.24 11.60 -10.30
CA CYS A 570 14.59 12.13 -10.14
C CYS A 570 15.37 12.06 -11.45
N TRP A 571 15.28 10.93 -12.16
CA TRP A 571 15.90 10.75 -13.47
C TRP A 571 15.34 11.75 -14.50
N ALA A 572 14.02 11.87 -14.62
CA ALA A 572 13.38 12.80 -15.54
C ALA A 572 13.75 14.27 -15.23
N TYR A 573 13.73 14.66 -13.96
CA TYR A 573 14.19 15.98 -13.53
C TYR A 573 15.65 16.23 -13.89
N SER A 574 16.51 15.22 -13.72
CA SER A 574 17.91 15.29 -14.14
C SER A 574 18.07 15.50 -15.64
N MET A 575 17.28 14.81 -16.46
CA MET A 575 17.33 14.92 -17.92
C MET A 575 16.75 16.24 -18.45
N GLU A 576 15.66 16.73 -17.85
CA GLU A 576 14.94 17.90 -18.33
C GLU A 576 15.48 19.22 -17.79
N ILE A 577 15.83 19.24 -16.50
CA ILE A 577 16.14 20.49 -15.78
C ILE A 577 17.62 20.65 -15.51
N LEU A 578 18.32 19.55 -15.21
CA LEU A 578 19.73 19.61 -14.80
C LEU A 578 20.71 19.29 -15.94
N ASN A 579 20.23 18.73 -17.05
CA ASN A 579 21.08 18.36 -18.16
C ASN A 579 21.81 19.58 -18.74
N GLY A 580 23.08 19.42 -19.07
CA GLY A 580 23.97 20.51 -19.49
C GLY A 580 24.66 21.27 -18.34
N ARG A 581 24.32 20.99 -17.07
CA ARG A 581 25.08 21.48 -15.92
C ARG A 581 26.29 20.60 -15.63
N TYR A 582 27.49 21.17 -15.70
CA TYR A 582 28.74 20.44 -15.49
C TYR A 582 28.95 20.01 -14.02
N ASP A 583 28.43 20.78 -13.07
CA ASP A 583 28.64 20.58 -11.63
C ASP A 583 27.88 19.37 -11.07
N VAL A 584 26.86 18.90 -11.79
CA VAL A 584 26.08 17.70 -11.43
C VAL A 584 26.14 16.61 -12.51
N ALA A 585 26.98 16.77 -13.54
CA ALA A 585 27.01 15.87 -14.69
C ALA A 585 27.32 14.42 -14.33
N GLU A 586 28.23 14.18 -13.39
CA GLU A 586 28.59 12.84 -12.92
C GLU A 586 27.41 12.15 -12.21
N ALA A 587 26.74 12.88 -11.31
CA ALA A 587 25.56 12.38 -10.61
C ALA A 587 24.41 12.06 -11.59
N ILE A 588 24.24 12.87 -12.63
CA ILE A 588 23.28 12.65 -13.71
C ILE A 588 23.65 11.38 -14.51
N ALA A 589 24.92 11.22 -14.86
CA ALA A 589 25.41 10.06 -15.61
C ALA A 589 25.21 8.75 -14.83
N SER A 590 25.54 8.73 -13.53
CA SER A 590 25.31 7.57 -12.66
C SER A 590 23.82 7.22 -12.59
N LEU A 591 22.96 8.21 -12.32
CA LEU A 591 21.52 8.01 -12.23
C LEU A 591 20.93 7.50 -13.56
N ASN A 592 21.40 8.02 -14.69
CA ASN A 592 20.98 7.58 -16.03
C ASN A 592 21.41 6.15 -16.34
N ALA A 593 22.65 5.78 -16.00
CA ALA A 593 23.13 4.42 -16.19
C ALA A 593 22.31 3.41 -15.36
N LEU A 594 22.04 3.73 -14.09
CA LEU A 594 21.16 2.89 -13.27
C LEU A 594 19.75 2.82 -13.85
N TYR A 595 19.21 3.93 -14.36
CA TYR A 595 17.88 3.96 -14.94
C TYR A 595 17.78 3.02 -16.15
N ALA A 596 18.77 3.03 -17.05
CA ALA A 596 18.84 2.11 -18.18
C ALA A 596 18.79 0.63 -17.73
N VAL A 597 19.56 0.27 -16.69
CA VAL A 597 19.54 -1.08 -16.10
C VAL A 597 18.16 -1.44 -15.56
N THR A 598 17.52 -0.53 -14.80
CA THR A 598 16.19 -0.79 -14.24
C THR A 598 15.09 -0.93 -15.30
N GLN A 599 15.22 -0.23 -16.44
CA GLN A 599 14.28 -0.38 -17.56
C GLN A 599 14.38 -1.76 -18.17
N VAL A 600 15.59 -2.26 -18.41
CA VAL A 600 15.81 -3.62 -18.92
C VAL A 600 15.26 -4.66 -17.93
N ILE A 601 15.51 -4.48 -16.64
CA ILE A 601 14.95 -5.31 -15.58
C ILE A 601 13.40 -5.33 -15.61
N HIS A 602 12.76 -4.18 -15.75
CA HIS A 602 11.31 -4.11 -15.85
C HIS A 602 10.78 -4.76 -17.13
N GLU A 603 11.52 -4.63 -18.23
CA GLU A 603 11.20 -5.26 -19.49
C GLU A 603 11.34 -6.78 -19.43
N MET A 604 12.35 -7.31 -18.72
CA MET A 604 12.53 -8.75 -18.48
C MET A 604 11.31 -9.41 -17.83
N LYS A 605 10.54 -8.68 -17.01
CA LYS A 605 9.29 -9.18 -16.43
C LYS A 605 8.22 -9.51 -17.49
N ARG A 606 8.30 -8.87 -18.66
CA ARG A 606 7.39 -9.11 -19.81
C ARG A 606 8.07 -9.96 -20.88
N GLN A 607 9.38 -9.77 -21.09
CA GLN A 607 10.16 -10.38 -22.15
C GLN A 607 11.51 -10.85 -21.58
N PRO A 608 11.64 -12.11 -21.13
CA PRO A 608 12.87 -12.60 -20.49
C PRO A 608 14.15 -12.41 -21.31
N ARG A 609 14.06 -12.44 -22.65
CA ARG A 609 15.18 -12.20 -23.58
C ARG A 609 15.78 -10.80 -23.48
N ALA A 610 15.08 -9.83 -22.88
CA ALA A 610 15.63 -8.50 -22.65
C ALA A 610 16.92 -8.52 -21.79
N VAL A 611 17.19 -9.61 -21.07
CA VAL A 611 18.43 -9.82 -20.30
C VAL A 611 19.70 -9.63 -21.14
N GLU A 612 19.67 -9.95 -22.43
CA GLU A 612 20.81 -9.78 -23.36
C GLU A 612 21.26 -8.32 -23.48
N ARG A 613 20.37 -7.36 -23.17
CA ARG A 613 20.67 -5.93 -23.17
C ARG A 613 21.37 -5.46 -21.90
N LEU A 614 21.44 -6.28 -20.84
CA LEU A 614 22.17 -5.92 -19.62
C LEU A 614 23.68 -5.98 -19.81
N GLU A 615 24.18 -6.94 -20.58
CA GLU A 615 25.63 -7.15 -20.76
C GLU A 615 26.31 -5.93 -21.41
N PRO A 616 25.80 -5.34 -22.51
CA PRO A 616 26.37 -4.10 -23.04
C PRO A 616 26.33 -2.94 -22.04
N LEU A 617 25.26 -2.80 -21.25
CA LEU A 617 25.15 -1.75 -20.23
C LEU A 617 26.16 -1.91 -19.08
N GLN A 618 26.70 -3.11 -18.89
CA GLN A 618 27.78 -3.39 -17.94
C GLN A 618 29.16 -3.07 -18.53
N GLN A 619 29.32 -3.23 -19.86
CA GLN A 619 30.57 -3.02 -20.58
C GLN A 619 30.78 -1.56 -20.99
N ASP A 620 29.71 -0.82 -21.28
CA ASP A 620 29.72 0.58 -21.75
C ASP A 620 29.97 1.59 -20.60
N ARG A 621 30.78 1.21 -19.60
CA ARG A 621 31.32 2.13 -18.58
C ARG A 621 32.78 2.50 -18.90
N PRO A 622 33.02 3.50 -19.75
CA PRO A 622 34.34 4.08 -19.90
C PRO A 622 34.51 5.25 -18.93
N HIS A 623 34.66 5.02 -17.62
CA HIS A 623 35.29 5.99 -16.72
C HIS A 623 35.84 5.27 -15.47
N GLU A 624 37.17 5.20 -15.41
CA GLU A 624 37.93 5.00 -14.19
C GLU A 624 37.47 6.01 -13.13
N GLU A 625 37.35 5.57 -11.88
CA GLU A 625 37.13 6.41 -10.67
C GLU A 625 35.72 6.89 -10.29
N ILE A 626 34.63 6.30 -10.80
CA ILE A 626 33.35 6.40 -10.07
C ILE A 626 33.30 5.29 -9.02
N SER A 627 33.27 5.69 -7.74
CA SER A 627 33.32 4.87 -6.50
C SER A 627 32.25 3.76 -6.33
N CYS A 628 31.51 3.41 -7.38
CA CYS A 628 30.53 2.33 -7.37
C CYS A 628 31.21 1.00 -7.70
N GLY A 629 31.93 0.46 -6.70
CA GLY A 629 32.72 -0.78 -6.79
C GLY A 629 31.88 -2.06 -6.87
N VAL A 630 31.13 -2.26 -7.96
CA VAL A 630 30.52 -3.56 -8.26
C VAL A 630 30.60 -3.85 -9.76
N ARG A 631 31.46 -4.79 -10.16
CA ARG A 631 31.22 -5.61 -11.34
C ARG A 631 30.01 -6.49 -11.03
N PHE A 632 28.96 -6.35 -11.83
CA PHE A 632 27.76 -7.16 -11.69
C PHE A 632 28.11 -8.62 -12.02
N GLY A 633 28.27 -9.45 -11.00
CA GLY A 633 28.38 -10.90 -11.17
C GLY A 633 27.11 -11.41 -11.84
N ALA A 634 27.27 -11.98 -13.03
CA ALA A 634 26.20 -12.60 -13.79
C ALA A 634 25.49 -13.67 -12.94
N CYS A 635 24.28 -13.35 -12.46
CA CYS A 635 23.25 -14.35 -12.16
C CYS A 635 22.34 -14.58 -13.37
N ALA A 636 22.88 -14.42 -14.58
CA ALA A 636 22.31 -14.95 -15.79
C ALA A 636 23.11 -16.21 -16.12
N SER A 637 22.59 -17.37 -15.73
CA SER A 637 23.14 -18.65 -16.18
C SER A 637 23.02 -18.72 -17.70
N GLU A 638 24.17 -18.84 -18.35
CA GLU A 638 24.40 -19.43 -19.67
C GLU A 638 23.25 -19.33 -20.66
N SER A 639 23.33 -18.27 -21.47
CA SER A 639 22.85 -18.27 -22.85
C SER A 639 23.51 -19.42 -23.61
N SER A 640 22.99 -20.65 -23.53
CA SER A 640 23.18 -21.76 -24.49
C SER A 640 22.61 -23.08 -23.96
N LEU A 641 21.28 -23.22 -23.91
CA LEU A 641 20.65 -24.53 -24.12
C LEU A 641 19.14 -24.33 -24.32
N LEU A 642 18.68 -24.65 -25.53
CA LEU A 642 17.29 -24.82 -25.98
C LEU A 642 16.54 -23.52 -26.37
N ALA A 643 16.39 -23.10 -27.63
CA ALA A 643 16.51 -23.79 -28.92
C ALA A 643 15.89 -25.20 -28.98
N ALA A 644 15.18 -25.67 -27.95
CA ALA A 644 14.67 -27.03 -27.93
C ALA A 644 13.53 -27.29 -26.93
N LEU A 645 12.75 -26.26 -26.58
CA LEU A 645 11.32 -26.45 -26.25
C LEU A 645 10.43 -25.28 -26.72
N ALA A 646 10.73 -24.70 -27.89
CA ALA A 646 9.78 -24.04 -28.80
C ALA A 646 10.46 -23.79 -30.15
#